data_AF-A0A927P5W3-F1
#
_entry.id   AF-A0A927P5W3-F1
#
_cell.length_a   1.000
_cell.length_b   1.000
_cell.length_c   1.000
_cell.angle_alpha   90.00
_cell.angle_beta   90.00
_cell.angle_gamma   90.00
#
_symmetry.space_group_name_H-M   'P 1'
#
loop_
_entity.id
_entity.type
_entity.pdbx_description
1 polymer ?
#
loop_
_entity_poly.entity_id
_entity_poly.type
_entity_poly.pdbx_seq_one_letter_code
_entity_poly.pdbx_strand_id
1 'polypeptide(L)'
;MNYLTLKRFFAFMMACLLAAMCCGQALAEVYVKKSSAVYASPKTSAKKLGTLKAGTGVEVIAEKGSWAKVSKGGYTGYMKSSALIEVEDVNDVTAYTKSAVNMYKSFTGNSKKLGKIPAGEAVTVTARAGSWAKVAYKGYKGYVNGAKLTAKAPVEKEETTVSYTVYAQKEGAKVYNKSGKVIGSVALNTALECTGVNGNICRVVRNGKTAYMKKADLDTSKAPEQTIQPEPTVAPEEEEKKEETTSYTVYAATDGAKVYNKSGKKIGTVALNTKMLCTGVNGSICRVVKDGKTAYMKKADLSTSEVEKEVENTVSLTAYANKDGAKVYNASGKVINTLDINTRVTVTAIKDDVCRVEKDGKTAYMKKADLSSEKVEVDDSVVKIEATVGYVKNDGAKVYDASGAVIATLKMNTEVTVTAYNDDLCQVKNGSVVGYMKKSDVSASKVETGNSNYCLKYGDSGEAVKRLQSRLKELGYFTGDVAGNYLTLTQSAVAAFQVAVKIDANGIADYKTLTALFSDDAPKYKPSESGTSSTPTATPAKGTAKEMDWWTSGIQSIFARGTTAVVTDVATGLAWREKRTGGTNHADVQPLTAADTAVLKKVYGGTWSWARRPVFVTINGVNYAASMNGMPHGSGSITTNNFNGHHCIHFTNSRTHGSNKICSLHQAAIKKALSASLG
;
A
#
# COMPACT_ATOMS: atom_id res chain seq x y z
N MET A 1 -52.43 19.90 26.03
CA MET A 1 -51.59 19.10 25.10
C MET A 1 -52.53 18.28 24.23
N ASN A 2 -52.60 18.56 22.93
CA ASN A 2 -53.64 18.00 22.05
C ASN A 2 -53.41 16.52 21.71
N TYR A 3 -54.53 15.77 21.70
CA TYR A 3 -54.62 14.32 21.45
C TYR A 3 -54.07 13.87 20.08
N LEU A 4 -53.85 14.79 19.13
CA LEU A 4 -53.25 14.48 17.81
C LEU A 4 -51.73 14.27 17.85
N THR A 5 -51.02 14.80 18.85
CA THR A 5 -49.57 14.61 19.00
C THR A 5 -49.23 13.25 19.63
N LEU A 6 -50.21 12.58 20.25
CA LEU A 6 -50.04 11.28 20.91
C LEU A 6 -50.15 10.10 19.93
N LYS A 7 -50.93 10.22 18.85
CA LYS A 7 -51.09 9.17 17.81
C LYS A 7 -49.88 9.05 16.88
N ARG A 8 -49.13 10.13 16.62
CA ARG A 8 -47.91 10.08 15.80
C ARG A 8 -46.69 9.53 16.55
N PHE A 9 -46.73 9.49 17.87
CA PHE A 9 -45.66 8.92 18.70
C PHE A 9 -45.74 7.40 18.86
N PHE A 10 -46.94 6.81 18.72
CA PHE A 10 -47.13 5.35 18.78
C PHE A 10 -46.93 4.64 17.43
N ALA A 11 -47.09 5.32 16.30
CA ALA A 11 -46.90 4.73 14.97
C ALA A 11 -45.42 4.50 14.60
N PHE A 12 -44.49 5.25 15.20
CA PHE A 12 -43.06 5.16 14.89
C PHE A 12 -42.34 4.01 15.62
N MET A 13 -42.86 3.56 16.77
CA MET A 13 -42.30 2.40 17.48
C MET A 13 -42.80 1.05 16.95
N MET A 14 -44.00 1.00 16.37
CA MET A 14 -44.55 -0.25 15.81
C MET A 14 -44.00 -0.55 14.40
N ALA A 15 -43.59 0.46 13.65
CA ALA A 15 -43.00 0.30 12.31
C ALA A 15 -41.57 -0.28 12.34
N CYS A 16 -40.76 0.00 13.36
CA CYS A 16 -39.43 -0.61 13.49
C CYS A 16 -39.47 -2.08 13.93
N LEU A 17 -40.51 -2.51 14.66
CA LEU A 17 -40.68 -3.92 15.01
C LEU A 17 -41.25 -4.76 13.84
N LEU A 18 -42.09 -4.18 12.97
CA LEU A 18 -42.60 -4.89 11.79
C LEU A 18 -41.63 -4.91 10.59
N ALA A 19 -40.77 -3.89 10.42
CA ALA A 19 -39.80 -3.86 9.31
C ALA A 19 -38.66 -4.89 9.46
N ALA A 20 -38.31 -5.28 10.69
CA ALA A 20 -37.30 -6.31 10.95
C ALA A 20 -37.76 -7.72 10.56
N MET A 21 -39.08 -7.98 10.49
CA MET A 21 -39.63 -9.28 10.09
C MET A 21 -39.75 -9.47 8.58
N CYS A 22 -39.63 -8.41 7.77
CA CYS A 22 -39.86 -8.48 6.32
C CYS A 22 -38.56 -8.51 5.47
N CYS A 23 -37.40 -8.16 6.04
CA CYS A 23 -36.13 -8.10 5.30
C CYS A 23 -34.99 -8.96 5.87
N GLY A 24 -35.23 -9.83 6.85
CA GLY A 24 -34.21 -10.75 7.37
C GLY A 24 -32.92 -10.09 7.89
N GLN A 25 -32.91 -8.79 8.13
CA GLN A 25 -31.75 -8.09 8.68
C GLN A 25 -31.75 -8.24 10.21
N ALA A 26 -30.66 -8.80 10.73
CA ALA A 26 -30.42 -8.88 12.16
C ALA A 26 -30.36 -7.46 12.77
N LEU A 27 -31.07 -7.24 13.88
CA LEU A 27 -30.94 -6.01 14.65
C LEU A 27 -29.51 -5.90 15.19
N ALA A 28 -28.90 -4.72 15.11
CA ALA A 28 -27.57 -4.47 15.66
C ALA A 28 -27.53 -4.84 17.15
N GLU A 29 -26.61 -5.72 17.56
CA GLU A 29 -26.53 -6.18 18.94
C GLU A 29 -25.89 -5.10 19.82
N VAL A 30 -26.57 -4.69 20.91
CA VAL A 30 -26.03 -3.70 21.85
C VAL A 30 -25.55 -4.38 23.13
N TYR A 31 -24.38 -3.97 23.62
CA TYR A 31 -23.81 -4.51 24.85
C TYR A 31 -23.34 -3.43 25.81
N VAL A 32 -23.21 -3.81 27.09
CA VAL A 32 -22.64 -2.95 28.12
C VAL A 32 -21.12 -2.88 27.99
N LYS A 33 -20.57 -1.71 27.61
CA LYS A 33 -19.14 -1.41 27.47
C LYS A 33 -18.37 -1.50 28.80
N LYS A 34 -18.97 -0.95 29.85
CA LYS A 34 -18.40 -0.89 31.21
C LYS A 34 -19.50 -1.19 32.21
N SER A 35 -19.22 -2.04 33.21
CA SER A 35 -20.19 -2.37 34.26
C SER A 35 -20.79 -1.09 34.85
N SER A 36 -22.10 -0.94 34.74
CA SER A 36 -22.78 0.33 35.00
C SER A 36 -24.12 0.10 35.69
N ALA A 37 -24.49 1.06 36.53
CA ALA A 37 -25.74 1.05 37.26
C ALA A 37 -26.93 1.28 36.30
N VAL A 38 -28.03 0.61 36.59
CA VAL A 38 -29.33 0.78 35.93
C VAL A 38 -30.28 1.42 36.94
N TYR A 39 -31.08 2.38 36.48
CA TYR A 39 -31.91 3.26 37.31
C TYR A 39 -33.37 3.22 36.85
N ALA A 40 -34.30 3.51 37.76
CA ALA A 40 -35.73 3.53 37.45
C ALA A 40 -36.16 4.68 36.51
N SER A 41 -35.38 5.76 36.43
CA SER A 41 -35.61 6.92 35.54
C SER A 41 -34.28 7.52 35.08
N PRO A 42 -34.23 8.36 34.03
CA PRO A 42 -32.99 8.84 33.41
C PRO A 42 -32.29 9.95 34.22
N LYS A 43 -31.97 9.65 35.49
CA LYS A 43 -31.21 10.50 36.41
C LYS A 43 -30.50 9.63 37.44
N THR A 44 -29.29 10.03 37.84
CA THR A 44 -28.47 9.27 38.80
C THR A 44 -29.01 9.29 40.23
N SER A 45 -29.88 10.25 40.55
CA SER A 45 -30.59 10.34 41.84
C SER A 45 -31.81 9.43 41.94
N ALA A 46 -32.19 8.73 40.86
CA ALA A 46 -33.31 7.78 40.90
C ALA A 46 -32.93 6.49 41.64
N LYS A 47 -33.94 5.71 42.03
CA LYS A 47 -33.73 4.37 42.60
C LYS A 47 -32.86 3.53 41.67
N LYS A 48 -31.71 3.08 42.18
CA LYS A 48 -30.84 2.11 41.49
C LYS A 48 -31.55 0.76 41.48
N LEU A 49 -31.82 0.25 40.29
CA LEU A 49 -32.44 -1.06 40.08
C LEU A 49 -31.43 -2.19 40.11
N GLY A 50 -30.18 -1.92 39.75
CA GLY A 50 -29.12 -2.91 39.73
C GLY A 50 -27.87 -2.43 39.03
N THR A 51 -27.00 -3.37 38.66
CA THR A 51 -25.78 -3.11 37.87
C THR A 51 -25.66 -4.18 36.80
N LEU A 52 -25.55 -3.78 35.54
CA LEU A 52 -25.25 -4.70 34.45
C LEU A 52 -23.74 -4.81 34.29
N LYS A 53 -23.23 -6.03 34.14
CA LYS A 53 -21.79 -6.29 33.96
C LYS A 53 -21.37 -5.93 32.53
N ALA A 54 -20.12 -5.51 32.35
CA ALA A 54 -19.54 -5.36 31.02
C ALA A 54 -19.66 -6.65 30.20
N GLY A 55 -20.01 -6.53 28.91
CA GLY A 55 -20.29 -7.65 28.03
C GLY A 55 -21.70 -8.23 28.14
N THR A 56 -22.58 -7.64 28.97
CA THR A 56 -24.01 -8.03 28.99
C THR A 56 -24.70 -7.46 27.75
N GLY A 57 -25.26 -8.32 26.90
CA GLY A 57 -26.10 -7.88 25.78
C GLY A 57 -27.44 -7.37 26.28
N VAL A 58 -27.92 -6.26 25.74
CA VAL A 58 -29.17 -5.57 26.10
C VAL A 58 -29.89 -5.10 24.85
N GLU A 59 -31.19 -4.93 24.95
CA GLU A 59 -31.99 -4.26 23.91
C GLU A 59 -32.13 -2.78 24.27
N VAL A 60 -31.87 -1.86 23.33
CA VAL A 60 -32.11 -0.43 23.54
C VAL A 60 -33.49 -0.09 23.01
N ILE A 61 -34.40 0.31 23.90
CA ILE A 61 -35.81 0.56 23.58
C ILE A 61 -36.05 2.04 23.27
N ALA A 62 -35.30 2.93 23.89
CA ALA A 62 -35.41 4.37 23.68
C ALA A 62 -34.16 5.11 24.17
N GLU A 63 -33.88 6.28 23.60
CA GLU A 63 -32.85 7.20 24.10
C GLU A 63 -33.44 8.56 24.46
N LYS A 64 -32.90 9.16 25.54
CA LYS A 64 -33.28 10.51 25.98
C LYS A 64 -32.07 11.23 26.58
N GLY A 65 -31.45 12.10 25.80
CA GLY A 65 -30.22 12.79 26.18
C GLY A 65 -29.08 11.78 26.40
N SER A 66 -28.37 11.86 27.53
CA SER A 66 -27.26 10.93 27.83
C SER A 66 -27.72 9.57 28.41
N TRP A 67 -28.99 9.19 28.25
CA TRP A 67 -29.58 8.01 28.85
C TRP A 67 -30.26 7.12 27.80
N ALA A 68 -29.99 5.82 27.89
CA ALA A 68 -30.67 4.79 27.15
C ALA A 68 -31.61 4.02 28.09
N LYS A 69 -32.85 3.82 27.66
CA LYS A 69 -33.77 2.84 28.26
C LYS A 69 -33.44 1.49 27.65
N VAL A 70 -33.01 0.57 28.50
CA VAL A 70 -32.57 -0.77 28.09
C VAL A 70 -33.52 -1.84 28.63
N SER A 71 -33.68 -2.94 27.88
CA SER A 71 -34.37 -4.16 28.28
C SER A 71 -33.39 -5.32 28.40
N LYS A 72 -33.56 -6.13 29.45
CA LYS A 72 -32.86 -7.40 29.61
C LYS A 72 -33.77 -8.41 30.28
N GLY A 73 -34.13 -9.47 29.56
CA GLY A 73 -34.99 -10.55 30.09
C GLY A 73 -36.34 -10.04 30.57
N GLY A 74 -36.95 -9.10 29.85
CA GLY A 74 -38.26 -8.51 30.18
C GLY A 74 -38.23 -7.35 31.18
N TYR A 75 -37.12 -7.13 31.88
CA TYR A 75 -36.98 -6.00 32.80
C TYR A 75 -36.41 -4.78 32.10
N THR A 76 -37.02 -3.61 32.35
CA THR A 76 -36.56 -2.34 31.76
C THR A 76 -35.98 -1.39 32.79
N GLY A 77 -35.02 -0.57 32.37
CA GLY A 77 -34.43 0.48 33.20
C GLY A 77 -33.56 1.43 32.38
N TYR A 78 -33.08 2.50 33.00
CA TYR A 78 -32.28 3.53 32.35
C TYR A 78 -30.82 3.42 32.75
N MET A 79 -29.91 3.48 31.78
CA MET A 79 -28.47 3.58 32.02
C MET A 79 -27.85 4.62 31.09
N LYS A 80 -26.60 5.02 31.34
CA LYS A 80 -25.93 6.00 30.48
C LYS A 80 -25.67 5.40 29.10
N SER A 81 -26.04 6.10 28.02
CA SER A 81 -25.76 5.64 26.65
C SER A 81 -24.24 5.46 26.42
N SER A 82 -23.40 6.27 27.06
CA SER A 82 -21.93 6.12 27.02
C SER A 82 -21.38 4.83 27.65
N ALA A 83 -22.22 4.10 28.40
CA ALA A 83 -21.90 2.79 28.94
C ALA A 83 -22.28 1.64 27.99
N LEU A 84 -22.89 1.94 26.84
CA LEU A 84 -23.27 0.98 25.81
C LEU A 84 -22.27 1.01 24.64
N ILE A 85 -22.28 -0.07 23.87
CA ILE A 85 -21.55 -0.19 22.62
C ILE A 85 -22.38 -1.03 21.66
N GLU A 86 -22.54 -0.54 20.44
CA GLU A 86 -23.17 -1.28 19.35
C GLU A 86 -22.13 -2.22 18.72
N VAL A 87 -22.60 -3.40 18.35
CA VAL A 87 -21.82 -4.40 17.65
C VAL A 87 -22.39 -4.53 16.25
N GLU A 88 -21.55 -4.18 15.27
CA GLU A 88 -21.86 -4.28 13.86
C GLU A 88 -21.29 -5.60 13.33
N ASP A 89 -22.13 -6.46 12.77
CA ASP A 89 -21.65 -7.62 12.04
C ASP A 89 -20.91 -7.17 10.79
N VAL A 90 -19.75 -7.78 10.56
CA VAL A 90 -18.96 -7.55 9.35
C VAL A 90 -18.83 -8.90 8.68
N ASN A 91 -19.47 -9.07 7.51
CA ASN A 91 -19.52 -10.33 6.74
C ASN A 91 -18.14 -10.98 6.63
N ASP A 92 -17.84 -11.90 7.55
CA ASP A 92 -16.57 -12.59 7.79
C ASP A 92 -15.36 -12.10 6.98
N VAL A 93 -14.60 -11.17 7.55
CA VAL A 93 -13.46 -10.53 6.88
C VAL A 93 -12.14 -11.06 7.43
N THR A 94 -11.25 -11.55 6.57
CA THR A 94 -9.89 -11.93 6.97
C THR A 94 -9.06 -10.70 7.36
N ALA A 95 -8.39 -10.76 8.51
CA ALA A 95 -7.43 -9.76 8.97
C ALA A 95 -6.19 -10.45 9.57
N TYR A 96 -5.12 -9.69 9.77
CA TYR A 96 -3.85 -10.19 10.28
C TYR A 96 -3.40 -9.41 11.51
N THR A 97 -2.75 -10.08 12.45
CA THR A 97 -2.23 -9.42 13.65
C THR A 97 -0.94 -8.64 13.35
N LYS A 98 -0.91 -7.33 13.59
CA LYS A 98 0.31 -6.49 13.43
C LYS A 98 1.39 -6.84 14.47
N SER A 99 0.97 -7.36 15.61
CA SER A 99 1.80 -7.75 16.75
C SER A 99 1.03 -8.78 17.56
N ALA A 100 1.71 -9.58 18.38
CA ALA A 100 1.03 -10.56 19.22
C ALA A 100 -0.05 -9.89 20.10
N VAL A 101 -1.27 -10.43 20.11
CA VAL A 101 -2.45 -9.81 20.73
C VAL A 101 -3.17 -10.80 21.64
N ASN A 102 -3.64 -10.33 22.80
CA ASN A 102 -4.47 -11.13 23.68
C ASN A 102 -5.92 -11.16 23.16
N MET A 103 -6.54 -12.34 23.16
CA MET A 103 -7.96 -12.53 22.91
C MET A 103 -8.73 -12.59 24.22
N TYR A 104 -9.91 -11.95 24.25
CA TYR A 104 -10.73 -11.76 25.42
C TYR A 104 -12.16 -12.25 25.20
N LYS A 105 -12.88 -12.62 26.27
CA LYS A 105 -14.28 -13.08 26.17
C LYS A 105 -15.25 -11.96 25.78
N SER A 106 -14.88 -10.71 26.02
CA SER A 106 -15.67 -9.52 25.67
C SER A 106 -14.76 -8.38 25.20
N PHE A 107 -15.32 -7.31 24.63
CA PHE A 107 -14.64 -6.13 24.07
C PHE A 107 -14.00 -5.22 25.15
N THR A 108 -13.39 -5.82 26.17
CA THR A 108 -12.68 -5.12 27.25
C THR A 108 -11.51 -5.96 27.74
N GLY A 109 -10.38 -5.27 27.99
CA GLY A 109 -9.16 -5.88 28.52
C GLY A 109 -9.29 -6.42 29.94
N ASN A 110 -10.37 -6.07 30.66
CA ASN A 110 -10.67 -6.58 32.00
C ASN A 110 -11.49 -7.87 31.99
N SER A 111 -11.95 -8.34 30.82
CA SER A 111 -12.70 -9.60 30.73
C SER A 111 -11.75 -10.81 30.73
N LYS A 112 -12.32 -12.02 30.88
CA LYS A 112 -11.54 -13.27 30.88
C LYS A 112 -10.70 -13.35 29.60
N LYS A 113 -9.38 -13.47 29.75
CA LYS A 113 -8.45 -13.76 28.66
C LYS A 113 -8.70 -15.20 28.18
N LEU A 114 -8.89 -15.37 26.88
CA LEU A 114 -9.12 -16.66 26.22
C LEU A 114 -7.82 -17.24 25.65
N GLY A 115 -6.88 -16.39 25.24
CA GLY A 115 -5.60 -16.81 24.68
C GLY A 115 -4.77 -15.66 24.14
N LYS A 116 -3.65 -15.98 23.49
CA LYS A 116 -2.78 -15.01 22.80
C LYS A 116 -2.57 -15.47 21.36
N ILE A 117 -2.78 -14.57 20.42
CA ILE A 117 -2.57 -14.77 18.99
C ILE A 117 -1.18 -14.20 18.65
N PRO A 118 -0.25 -14.98 18.06
CA PRO A 118 1.04 -14.47 17.57
C PRO A 118 0.90 -13.32 16.57
N ALA A 119 2.02 -12.63 16.28
CA ALA A 119 2.07 -11.59 15.24
C ALA A 119 2.08 -12.24 13.84
N GLY A 120 1.42 -11.62 12.88
CA GLY A 120 1.33 -12.05 11.49
C GLY A 120 0.25 -13.11 11.20
N GLU A 121 -0.45 -13.59 12.23
CA GLU A 121 -1.46 -14.64 12.10
C GLU A 121 -2.74 -14.11 11.47
N ALA A 122 -3.32 -14.91 10.58
CA ALA A 122 -4.63 -14.65 10.00
C ALA A 122 -5.74 -14.96 11.02
N VAL A 123 -6.72 -14.06 11.11
CA VAL A 123 -7.92 -14.18 11.94
C VAL A 123 -9.13 -13.79 11.12
N THR A 124 -10.28 -14.40 11.40
CA THR A 124 -11.55 -14.04 10.75
C THR A 124 -12.28 -13.05 11.63
N VAL A 125 -12.48 -11.83 11.17
CA VAL A 125 -13.26 -10.80 11.87
C VAL A 125 -14.72 -10.97 11.50
N THR A 126 -15.58 -11.27 12.48
CA THR A 126 -17.01 -11.52 12.25
C THR A 126 -17.88 -10.34 12.68
N ALA A 127 -17.38 -9.47 13.58
CA ALA A 127 -18.09 -8.28 14.04
C ALA A 127 -17.13 -7.21 14.59
N ARG A 128 -17.59 -5.97 14.70
CA ARG A 128 -16.85 -4.84 15.29
C ARG A 128 -17.65 -4.18 16.41
N ALA A 129 -16.94 -3.84 17.48
CA ALA A 129 -17.49 -3.18 18.66
C ALA A 129 -16.57 -2.00 19.01
N GLY A 130 -16.79 -0.86 18.36
CA GLY A 130 -15.89 0.30 18.45
C GLY A 130 -14.44 -0.07 18.08
N SER A 131 -13.49 0.10 19.00
CA SER A 131 -12.07 -0.24 18.76
C SER A 131 -11.75 -1.74 18.91
N TRP A 132 -12.75 -2.60 19.14
CA TRP A 132 -12.58 -4.04 19.30
C TRP A 132 -13.13 -4.79 18.09
N ALA A 133 -12.48 -5.88 17.72
CA ALA A 133 -12.92 -6.80 16.68
C ALA A 133 -13.27 -8.13 17.32
N LYS A 134 -14.46 -8.66 17.01
CA LYS A 134 -14.83 -10.06 17.30
C LYS A 134 -14.17 -10.92 16.24
N VAL A 135 -13.33 -11.85 16.67
CA VAL A 135 -12.51 -12.68 15.80
C VAL A 135 -12.70 -14.16 16.10
N ALA A 136 -12.65 -14.97 15.04
CA ALA A 136 -12.47 -16.41 15.10
C ALA A 136 -11.01 -16.77 14.75
N TYR A 137 -10.37 -17.58 15.58
CA TYR A 137 -9.01 -18.06 15.37
C TYR A 137 -8.80 -19.42 16.03
N LYS A 138 -8.40 -20.43 15.24
CA LYS A 138 -8.15 -21.83 15.68
C LYS A 138 -9.28 -22.40 16.56
N GLY A 139 -10.53 -22.22 16.13
CA GLY A 139 -11.72 -22.71 16.82
C GLY A 139 -12.22 -21.84 17.99
N TYR A 140 -11.46 -20.83 18.41
CA TYR A 140 -11.88 -19.90 19.47
C TYR A 140 -12.54 -18.64 18.88
N LYS A 141 -13.67 -18.22 19.46
CA LYS A 141 -14.34 -16.95 19.17
C LYS A 141 -14.18 -15.99 20.35
N GLY A 142 -13.66 -14.80 20.11
CA GLY A 142 -13.42 -13.80 21.15
C GLY A 142 -13.14 -12.41 20.59
N TYR A 143 -12.76 -11.46 21.44
CA TYR A 143 -12.52 -10.08 21.06
C TYR A 143 -11.03 -9.73 21.18
N VAL A 144 -10.51 -9.03 20.18
CA VAL A 144 -9.15 -8.47 20.16
C VAL A 144 -9.20 -6.97 19.91
N ASN A 145 -8.15 -6.25 20.28
CA ASN A 145 -8.05 -4.83 19.98
C ASN A 145 -7.85 -4.65 18.46
N GLY A 146 -8.81 -4.00 17.79
CA GLY A 146 -8.82 -3.83 16.33
C GLY A 146 -7.64 -3.01 15.81
N ALA A 147 -7.05 -2.11 16.61
CA ALA A 147 -5.84 -1.38 16.22
C ALA A 147 -4.62 -2.30 16.01
N LYS A 148 -4.65 -3.50 16.61
CA LYS A 148 -3.64 -4.56 16.44
C LYS A 148 -3.89 -5.43 15.21
N LEU A 149 -4.97 -5.20 14.46
CA LEU A 149 -5.27 -5.91 13.22
C LEU A 149 -4.96 -5.03 11.99
N THR A 150 -4.68 -5.68 10.87
CA THR A 150 -4.49 -5.08 9.54
C THR A 150 -5.20 -5.94 8.50
N ALA A 151 -5.76 -5.31 7.46
CA ALA A 151 -6.30 -6.04 6.31
C ALA A 151 -5.19 -6.59 5.41
N LYS A 152 -4.02 -5.93 5.40
CA LYS A 152 -2.86 -6.35 4.62
C LYS A 152 -2.21 -7.56 5.29
N ALA A 153 -2.13 -8.68 4.56
CA ALA A 153 -1.29 -9.80 4.96
C ALA A 153 0.13 -9.31 5.25
N PRO A 154 0.81 -9.81 6.29
CA PRO A 154 2.23 -9.53 6.44
C PRO A 154 2.93 -9.91 5.13
N VAL A 155 3.63 -8.95 4.53
CA VAL A 155 4.43 -9.19 3.34
C VAL A 155 5.48 -10.22 3.74
N GLU A 156 5.39 -11.43 3.20
CA GLU A 156 6.48 -12.39 3.30
C GLU A 156 7.68 -11.70 2.64
N LYS A 157 8.73 -11.43 3.44
CA LYS A 157 9.89 -10.69 2.95
C LYS A 157 10.46 -11.50 1.79
N GLU A 158 10.32 -10.99 0.57
CA GLU A 158 10.85 -11.66 -0.61
C GLU A 158 12.35 -11.91 -0.42
N GLU A 159 12.70 -13.20 -0.41
CA GLU A 159 14.07 -13.64 -0.52
C GLU A 159 14.42 -13.55 -2.00
N THR A 160 15.35 -12.66 -2.35
CA THR A 160 15.95 -12.68 -3.68
C THR A 160 16.65 -14.04 -3.85
N THR A 161 16.12 -14.91 -4.71
CA THR A 161 16.77 -16.17 -5.05
C THR A 161 18.00 -15.88 -5.88
N VAL A 162 19.16 -16.18 -5.32
CA VAL A 162 20.46 -16.10 -5.97
C VAL A 162 21.12 -17.46 -5.81
N SER A 163 22.06 -17.83 -6.66
CA SER A 163 22.86 -19.04 -6.48
C SER A 163 24.29 -18.76 -6.87
N TYR A 164 25.17 -18.60 -5.88
CA TYR A 164 26.61 -18.46 -6.07
C TYR A 164 27.36 -18.90 -4.83
N THR A 165 28.58 -19.39 -5.04
CA THR A 165 29.48 -19.82 -3.96
C THR A 165 30.04 -18.61 -3.20
N VAL A 166 30.11 -18.72 -1.87
CA VAL A 166 30.74 -17.77 -0.96
C VAL A 166 31.65 -18.48 0.04
N TYR A 167 32.63 -17.76 0.57
CA TYR A 167 33.62 -18.22 1.53
C TYR A 167 33.52 -17.43 2.84
N ALA A 168 33.57 -18.14 3.97
CA ALA A 168 33.65 -17.50 5.27
C ALA A 168 34.94 -16.67 5.40
N GLN A 169 34.82 -15.39 5.76
CA GLN A 169 35.95 -14.44 5.81
C GLN A 169 36.63 -14.35 7.18
N LYS A 170 36.18 -15.15 8.15
CA LYS A 170 36.78 -15.23 9.48
C LYS A 170 36.65 -16.62 10.07
N GLU A 171 37.62 -16.97 10.89
CA GLU A 171 37.56 -18.17 11.71
C GLU A 171 36.38 -18.07 12.70
N GLY A 172 35.58 -19.13 12.79
CA GLY A 172 34.41 -19.18 13.68
C GLY A 172 33.22 -18.30 13.27
N ALA A 173 33.01 -18.02 11.97
CA ALA A 173 31.85 -17.25 11.50
C ALA A 173 30.52 -17.89 11.90
N LYS A 174 29.59 -17.11 12.48
CA LYS A 174 28.36 -17.62 13.12
C LYS A 174 27.29 -18.04 12.11
N VAL A 175 26.65 -19.18 12.37
CA VAL A 175 25.54 -19.74 11.60
C VAL A 175 24.23 -19.63 12.41
N TYR A 176 23.15 -19.22 11.76
CA TYR A 176 21.84 -18.94 12.35
C TYR A 176 20.75 -19.85 11.76
N ASN A 177 19.68 -20.09 12.53
CA ASN A 177 18.43 -20.70 12.04
C ASN A 177 17.43 -19.63 11.53
N LYS A 178 16.28 -20.07 10.99
CA LYS A 178 15.22 -19.18 10.45
C LYS A 178 14.65 -18.18 11.48
N SER A 179 14.73 -18.51 12.77
CA SER A 179 14.32 -17.61 13.87
C SER A 179 15.40 -16.62 14.32
N GLY A 180 16.60 -16.65 13.73
CA GLY A 180 17.73 -15.78 14.09
C GLY A 180 18.57 -16.26 15.28
N LYS A 181 18.36 -17.50 15.75
CA LYS A 181 19.17 -18.10 16.84
C LYS A 181 20.45 -18.71 16.26
N VAL A 182 21.59 -18.51 16.93
CA VAL A 182 22.88 -19.14 16.57
C VAL A 182 22.78 -20.66 16.78
N ILE A 183 23.18 -21.43 15.78
CA ILE A 183 23.16 -22.90 15.77
C ILE A 183 24.54 -23.53 15.53
N GLY A 184 25.57 -22.72 15.24
CA GLY A 184 26.94 -23.19 15.06
C GLY A 184 27.87 -22.12 14.50
N SER A 185 29.05 -22.54 14.05
CA SER A 185 30.05 -21.71 13.37
C SER A 185 30.76 -22.48 12.25
N VAL A 186 31.45 -21.76 11.37
CA VAL A 186 32.28 -22.32 10.29
C VAL A 186 33.70 -21.74 10.32
N ALA A 187 34.67 -22.52 9.83
CA ALA A 187 36.07 -22.13 9.74
C ALA A 187 36.32 -21.13 8.60
N LEU A 188 37.44 -20.41 8.65
CA LEU A 188 37.90 -19.50 7.59
C LEU A 188 37.94 -20.24 6.24
N ASN A 189 37.57 -19.54 5.17
CA ASN A 189 37.54 -20.06 3.80
C ASN A 189 36.64 -21.28 3.56
N THR A 190 35.74 -21.60 4.50
CA THR A 190 34.68 -22.59 4.28
C THR A 190 33.79 -22.17 3.13
N ALA A 191 33.72 -22.98 2.07
CA ALA A 191 32.82 -22.79 0.95
C ALA A 191 31.36 -23.13 1.31
N LEU A 192 30.44 -22.27 0.89
CA LEU A 192 29.00 -22.33 1.14
C LEU A 192 28.24 -21.87 -0.11
N GLU A 193 27.08 -22.46 -0.40
CA GLU A 193 26.23 -21.98 -1.50
C GLU A 193 25.24 -20.94 -0.98
N CYS A 194 25.36 -19.69 -1.45
CA CYS A 194 24.38 -18.64 -1.15
C CYS A 194 23.18 -18.80 -2.08
N THR A 195 22.07 -19.33 -1.55
CA THR A 195 20.85 -19.67 -2.28
C THR A 195 19.74 -18.63 -2.17
N GLY A 196 20.00 -17.55 -1.43
CA GLY A 196 19.02 -16.49 -1.19
C GLY A 196 19.58 -15.36 -0.35
N VAL A 197 19.16 -14.13 -0.64
CA VAL A 197 19.63 -12.92 0.05
C VAL A 197 18.44 -12.13 0.58
N ASN A 198 18.48 -11.82 1.88
CA ASN A 198 17.51 -10.96 2.56
C ASN A 198 18.27 -9.88 3.37
N GLY A 199 18.43 -8.71 2.76
CA GLY A 199 19.24 -7.62 3.33
C GLY A 199 20.69 -8.04 3.57
N ASN A 200 21.08 -8.09 4.84
CA ASN A 200 22.43 -8.45 5.31
C ASN A 200 22.59 -9.93 5.66
N ILE A 201 21.60 -10.77 5.35
CA ILE A 201 21.65 -12.22 5.60
C ILE A 201 21.61 -12.97 4.27
N CYS A 202 22.50 -13.96 4.15
CA CYS A 202 22.51 -14.94 3.09
C CYS A 202 21.98 -16.29 3.63
N ARG A 203 21.08 -16.93 2.88
CA ARG A 203 20.63 -18.31 3.07
C ARG A 203 21.68 -19.24 2.46
N VAL A 204 22.44 -19.90 3.32
CA VAL A 204 23.56 -20.75 2.92
C VAL A 204 23.16 -22.23 2.93
N VAL A 205 23.59 -22.97 1.92
CA VAL A 205 23.41 -24.42 1.82
C VAL A 205 24.79 -25.09 1.81
N ARG A 206 24.95 -26.13 2.62
CA ARG A 206 26.13 -27.01 2.63
C ARG A 206 25.70 -28.42 2.97
N ASN A 207 26.12 -29.41 2.17
CA ASN A 207 25.78 -30.83 2.35
C ASN A 207 24.26 -31.05 2.49
N GLY A 208 23.45 -30.35 1.68
CA GLY A 208 21.98 -30.41 1.70
C GLY A 208 21.31 -29.76 2.92
N LYS A 209 22.07 -29.20 3.87
CA LYS A 209 21.52 -28.49 5.03
C LYS A 209 21.44 -26.99 4.76
N THR A 210 20.29 -26.40 5.08
CA THR A 210 20.04 -24.95 4.92
C THR A 210 20.20 -24.23 6.25
N ALA A 211 20.92 -23.11 6.24
CA ALA A 211 21.09 -22.20 7.36
C ALA A 211 21.23 -20.74 6.90
N TYR A 212 21.52 -19.83 7.82
CA TYR A 212 21.61 -18.40 7.54
C TYR A 212 22.92 -17.83 8.09
N MET A 213 23.59 -16.96 7.34
CA MET A 213 24.83 -16.29 7.75
C MET A 213 24.78 -14.80 7.36
N LYS A 214 25.51 -13.96 8.10
CA LYS A 214 25.60 -12.53 7.79
C LYS A 214 26.51 -12.33 6.58
N LYS A 215 26.10 -11.47 5.64
CA LYS A 215 26.93 -11.10 4.48
C LYS A 215 28.29 -10.53 4.86
N ALA A 216 28.38 -9.77 5.96
CA ALA A 216 29.65 -9.22 6.43
C ALA A 216 30.69 -10.29 6.84
N ASP A 217 30.27 -11.55 7.00
CA ASP A 217 31.15 -12.67 7.34
C ASP A 217 31.47 -13.54 6.09
N LEU A 218 31.03 -13.12 4.90
CA LEU A 218 31.08 -13.89 3.65
C LEU A 218 31.62 -13.02 2.50
N ASP A 219 32.38 -13.64 1.59
CA ASP A 219 32.80 -13.02 0.34
C ASP A 219 32.78 -14.07 -0.79
N THR A 220 32.70 -13.62 -2.03
CA THR A 220 32.84 -14.45 -3.23
C THR A 220 34.27 -14.93 -3.48
N SER A 221 35.27 -14.31 -2.85
CA SER A 221 36.67 -14.79 -2.85
C SER A 221 37.09 -15.37 -1.51
N LYS A 222 38.05 -16.30 -1.53
CA LYS A 222 38.73 -16.74 -0.29
C LYS A 222 39.48 -15.55 0.32
N ALA A 223 39.47 -15.47 1.65
CA ALA A 223 40.35 -14.56 2.38
C ALA A 223 41.81 -14.93 2.07
N PRO A 224 42.69 -13.93 1.83
CA PRO A 224 44.09 -14.18 1.51
C PRO A 224 44.76 -14.99 2.62
N GLU A 225 45.44 -16.05 2.20
CA GLU A 225 46.27 -16.86 3.08
C GLU A 225 47.43 -16.00 3.57
N GLN A 226 47.69 -15.95 4.87
CA GLN A 226 48.82 -15.21 5.42
C GLN A 226 50.13 -15.93 5.03
N THR A 227 50.66 -15.59 3.85
CA THR A 227 52.00 -15.99 3.42
C THR A 227 53.00 -14.97 3.94
N ILE A 228 53.94 -15.43 4.76
CA ILE A 228 55.16 -14.70 5.13
C ILE A 228 55.98 -14.50 3.85
N GLN A 229 56.19 -13.26 3.42
CA GLN A 229 57.05 -12.90 2.27
C GLN A 229 58.54 -12.86 2.66
N PRO A 230 59.45 -13.21 1.75
CA PRO A 230 60.68 -12.48 1.52
C PRO A 230 60.64 -11.62 0.23
N GLU A 231 61.49 -10.59 0.23
CA GLU A 231 61.62 -9.40 -0.64
C GLU A 231 61.91 -9.62 -2.15
N PRO A 232 61.80 -8.56 -2.98
CA PRO A 232 61.54 -8.63 -4.42
C PRO A 232 62.79 -8.56 -5.30
N THR A 233 62.68 -9.06 -6.54
CA THR A 233 63.61 -8.76 -7.64
C THR A 233 62.88 -8.48 -8.96
N VAL A 234 62.91 -7.19 -9.32
CA VAL A 234 63.24 -6.56 -10.62
C VAL A 234 62.65 -7.14 -11.92
N ALA A 235 61.82 -6.32 -12.59
CA ALA A 235 61.53 -6.35 -14.03
C ALA A 235 62.68 -5.73 -14.84
N PRO A 236 62.88 -6.10 -16.12
CA PRO A 236 62.33 -5.31 -17.24
C PRO A 236 62.01 -6.22 -18.46
N GLU A 237 61.58 -5.86 -19.66
CA GLU A 237 61.26 -4.64 -20.42
C GLU A 237 60.50 -5.11 -21.68
N GLU A 238 59.63 -4.27 -22.24
CA GLU A 238 59.04 -4.43 -23.58
C GLU A 238 59.99 -3.87 -24.65
N GLU A 239 60.12 -4.53 -25.81
CA GLU A 239 60.61 -3.88 -27.03
C GLU A 239 59.97 -4.42 -28.31
N GLU A 240 60.05 -3.56 -29.33
CA GLU A 240 59.18 -3.37 -30.49
C GLU A 240 59.36 -4.29 -31.71
N LYS A 241 58.38 -4.15 -32.60
CA LYS A 241 58.18 -4.73 -33.94
C LYS A 241 59.41 -4.78 -34.85
N LYS A 242 59.56 -5.94 -35.53
CA LYS A 242 60.18 -6.06 -36.87
C LYS A 242 59.16 -6.61 -37.86
N GLU A 243 59.09 -5.99 -39.05
CA GLU A 243 58.44 -6.54 -40.24
C GLU A 243 59.21 -7.78 -40.71
N GLU A 244 58.77 -8.94 -40.26
CA GLU A 244 59.07 -10.22 -40.89
C GLU A 244 57.81 -10.72 -41.60
N THR A 245 57.98 -11.31 -42.78
CA THR A 245 56.96 -12.09 -43.48
C THR A 245 56.51 -13.26 -42.62
N THR A 246 55.64 -12.98 -41.66
CA THR A 246 55.13 -13.92 -40.68
C THR A 246 53.96 -14.66 -41.32
N SER A 247 54.21 -15.91 -41.70
CA SER A 247 53.12 -16.81 -42.05
C SER A 247 52.33 -17.16 -40.79
N TYR A 248 51.00 -17.07 -40.84
CA TYR A 248 50.14 -17.40 -39.69
C TYR A 248 49.04 -18.39 -40.07
N THR A 249 48.59 -19.17 -39.09
CA THR A 249 47.54 -20.19 -39.29
C THR A 249 46.19 -19.51 -39.50
N VAL A 250 45.43 -20.01 -40.48
CA VAL A 250 44.05 -19.62 -40.74
C VAL A 250 43.16 -20.85 -40.96
N TYR A 251 41.87 -20.67 -40.76
CA TYR A 251 40.83 -21.67 -40.93
C TYR A 251 39.80 -21.16 -41.93
N ALA A 252 39.24 -22.04 -42.77
CA ALA A 252 38.11 -21.65 -43.60
C ALA A 252 36.90 -21.28 -42.70
N ALA A 253 36.36 -20.07 -42.87
CA ALA A 253 35.31 -19.53 -42.00
C ALA A 253 33.90 -20.05 -42.34
N THR A 254 33.73 -20.63 -43.53
CA THR A 254 32.45 -21.17 -44.03
C THR A 254 32.66 -22.50 -44.73
N ASP A 255 31.68 -23.39 -44.67
CA ASP A 255 31.69 -24.61 -45.46
C ASP A 255 31.56 -24.29 -46.95
N GLY A 256 32.53 -24.74 -47.76
CA GLY A 256 32.57 -24.43 -49.20
C GLY A 256 33.30 -23.12 -49.58
N ALA A 257 34.16 -22.58 -48.70
CA ALA A 257 34.94 -21.37 -48.98
C ALA A 257 35.76 -21.48 -50.28
N LYS A 258 35.73 -20.44 -51.13
CA LYS A 258 36.25 -20.50 -52.51
C LYS A 258 37.77 -20.36 -52.56
N VAL A 259 38.42 -21.20 -53.35
CA VAL A 259 39.87 -21.20 -53.60
C VAL A 259 40.15 -20.77 -55.04
N TYR A 260 41.13 -19.89 -55.23
CA TYR A 260 41.50 -19.30 -56.51
C TYR A 260 42.97 -19.58 -56.87
N ASN A 261 43.28 -19.59 -58.17
CA ASN A 261 44.67 -19.60 -58.67
C ASN A 261 45.24 -18.17 -58.78
N LYS A 262 46.50 -18.05 -59.22
CA LYS A 262 47.20 -16.76 -59.39
C LYS A 262 46.52 -15.80 -60.38
N SER A 263 45.73 -16.31 -61.34
CA SER A 263 44.98 -15.49 -62.29
C SER A 263 43.57 -15.11 -61.81
N GLY A 264 43.20 -15.46 -60.57
CA GLY A 264 41.89 -15.15 -59.98
C GLY A 264 40.77 -16.11 -60.41
N LYS A 265 41.07 -17.19 -61.14
CA LYS A 265 40.10 -18.24 -61.50
C LYS A 265 39.82 -19.13 -60.30
N LYS A 266 38.53 -19.39 -60.01
CA LYS A 266 38.13 -20.38 -58.98
C LYS A 266 38.61 -21.77 -59.40
N ILE A 267 39.35 -22.43 -58.52
CA ILE A 267 39.90 -23.78 -58.73
C ILE A 267 39.30 -24.83 -57.78
N GLY A 268 38.54 -24.42 -56.77
CA GLY A 268 37.90 -25.35 -55.85
C GLY A 268 37.23 -24.66 -54.68
N THR A 269 36.89 -25.47 -53.67
CA THR A 269 36.33 -25.04 -52.38
C THR A 269 36.95 -25.86 -51.25
N VAL A 270 36.96 -25.33 -50.04
CA VAL A 270 37.41 -26.02 -48.82
C VAL A 270 36.29 -26.09 -47.78
N ALA A 271 36.30 -27.15 -46.96
CA ALA A 271 35.31 -27.35 -45.90
C ALA A 271 35.56 -26.39 -44.72
N LEU A 272 34.52 -26.13 -43.91
CA LEU A 272 34.61 -25.33 -42.69
C LEU A 272 35.73 -25.85 -41.78
N ASN A 273 36.48 -24.93 -41.13
CA ASN A 273 37.62 -25.24 -40.27
C ASN A 273 38.78 -25.96 -40.95
N THR A 274 38.84 -25.95 -42.28
CA THR A 274 40.04 -26.41 -42.99
C THR A 274 41.23 -25.52 -42.58
N LYS A 275 42.17 -26.09 -41.82
CA LYS A 275 43.41 -25.44 -41.41
C LYS A 275 44.36 -25.25 -42.60
N MET A 276 44.89 -24.04 -42.75
CA MET A 276 45.80 -23.60 -43.81
C MET A 276 46.81 -22.58 -43.26
N LEU A 277 47.89 -22.33 -43.99
CA LEU A 277 48.87 -21.31 -43.64
C LEU A 277 48.74 -20.09 -44.56
N CYS A 278 48.46 -18.91 -44.01
CA CYS A 278 48.53 -17.66 -44.76
C CYS A 278 49.98 -17.21 -44.85
N THR A 279 50.55 -17.13 -46.05
CA THR A 279 51.98 -16.86 -46.29
C THR A 279 52.24 -15.50 -46.95
N GLY A 280 51.21 -14.68 -47.09
CA GLY A 280 51.29 -13.33 -47.67
C GLY A 280 49.91 -12.79 -47.97
N VAL A 281 49.69 -11.51 -47.67
CA VAL A 281 48.42 -10.81 -47.89
C VAL A 281 48.64 -9.72 -48.92
N ASN A 282 47.79 -9.68 -49.95
CA ASN A 282 47.74 -8.58 -50.92
C ASN A 282 46.30 -8.06 -50.97
N GLY A 283 46.06 -6.92 -50.33
CA GLY A 283 44.71 -6.37 -50.14
C GLY A 283 43.79 -7.35 -49.41
N SER A 284 42.66 -7.70 -50.03
CA SER A 284 41.68 -8.65 -49.46
C SER A 284 41.97 -10.11 -49.76
N ILE A 285 43.12 -10.45 -50.36
CA ILE A 285 43.49 -11.81 -50.74
C ILE A 285 44.67 -12.30 -49.91
N CYS A 286 44.54 -13.48 -49.32
CA CYS A 286 45.61 -14.21 -48.67
C CYS A 286 46.13 -15.31 -49.61
N ARG A 287 47.46 -15.42 -49.73
CA ARG A 287 48.16 -16.57 -50.33
C ARG A 287 48.21 -17.69 -49.30
N VAL A 288 47.39 -18.72 -49.48
CA VAL A 288 47.27 -19.86 -48.56
C VAL A 288 48.10 -21.04 -49.05
N VAL A 289 48.74 -21.75 -48.11
CA VAL A 289 49.46 -23.00 -48.35
C VAL A 289 48.82 -24.11 -47.52
N LYS A 290 48.51 -25.23 -48.17
CA LYS A 290 48.04 -26.47 -47.54
C LYS A 290 48.64 -27.65 -48.28
N ASP A 291 49.23 -28.59 -47.55
CA ASP A 291 49.85 -29.81 -48.09
C ASP A 291 50.88 -29.51 -49.21
N GLY A 292 51.68 -28.45 -49.04
CA GLY A 292 52.69 -28.01 -50.01
C GLY A 292 52.14 -27.31 -51.27
N LYS A 293 50.82 -27.21 -51.42
CA LYS A 293 50.17 -26.53 -52.56
C LYS A 293 49.82 -25.09 -52.20
N THR A 294 50.13 -24.17 -53.12
CA THR A 294 49.84 -22.73 -52.98
C THR A 294 48.56 -22.36 -53.73
N ALA A 295 47.67 -21.62 -53.08
CA ALA A 295 46.47 -21.05 -53.68
C ALA A 295 46.14 -19.68 -53.05
N TYR A 296 45.02 -19.09 -53.45
CA TYR A 296 44.58 -17.77 -53.00
C TYR A 296 43.15 -17.84 -52.48
N MET A 297 42.88 -17.19 -51.34
CA MET A 297 41.54 -17.09 -50.74
C MET A 297 41.28 -15.66 -50.28
N LYS A 298 40.00 -15.26 -50.23
CA LYS A 298 39.61 -13.96 -49.69
C LYS A 298 39.75 -13.97 -48.17
N LYS A 299 40.22 -12.86 -47.59
CA LYS A 299 40.33 -12.70 -46.13
C LYS A 299 38.98 -12.84 -45.43
N ALA A 300 37.89 -12.43 -46.08
CA ALA A 300 36.53 -12.59 -45.56
C ALA A 300 36.06 -14.07 -45.44
N ASP A 301 36.70 -14.98 -46.17
CA ASP A 301 36.39 -16.42 -46.14
C ASP A 301 37.31 -17.18 -45.14
N LEU A 302 38.11 -16.45 -44.36
CA LEU A 302 39.13 -16.99 -43.45
C LEU A 302 38.93 -16.48 -42.01
N SER A 303 39.22 -17.35 -41.04
CA SER A 303 39.26 -17.05 -39.61
C SER A 303 40.67 -17.34 -39.07
N THR A 304 41.10 -16.62 -38.03
CA THR A 304 42.37 -16.88 -37.32
C THR A 304 42.23 -17.95 -36.22
N SER A 305 41.02 -18.44 -35.98
CA SER A 305 40.68 -19.53 -35.05
C SER A 305 39.64 -20.47 -35.68
N GLU A 306 39.49 -21.67 -35.14
CA GLU A 306 38.39 -22.56 -35.54
C GLU A 306 37.03 -21.89 -35.26
N VAL A 307 36.11 -22.01 -36.22
CA VAL A 307 34.74 -21.52 -36.13
C VAL A 307 33.87 -22.64 -35.59
N GLU A 308 33.17 -22.42 -34.48
CA GLU A 308 32.25 -23.41 -33.92
C GLU A 308 31.16 -23.77 -34.94
N LYS A 309 30.97 -25.07 -35.22
CA LYS A 309 29.87 -25.55 -36.08
C LYS A 309 28.56 -25.29 -35.35
N GLU A 310 27.66 -24.47 -35.91
CA GLU A 310 26.28 -24.38 -35.43
C GLU A 310 25.59 -25.73 -35.65
N VAL A 311 25.33 -26.43 -34.56
CA VAL A 311 24.53 -27.67 -34.56
C VAL A 311 23.06 -27.26 -34.46
N GLU A 312 22.22 -27.72 -35.40
CA GLU A 312 20.76 -27.70 -35.19
C GLU A 312 20.46 -28.52 -33.94
N ASN A 313 20.26 -27.84 -32.82
CA ASN A 313 19.93 -28.48 -31.56
C ASN A 313 18.52 -29.08 -31.67
N THR A 314 18.44 -30.37 -31.95
CA THR A 314 17.25 -31.18 -31.70
C THR A 314 17.02 -31.20 -30.19
N VAL A 315 16.12 -30.34 -29.73
CA VAL A 315 15.65 -30.28 -28.35
C VAL A 315 14.25 -30.87 -28.26
N SER A 316 13.92 -31.53 -27.14
CA SER A 316 12.55 -31.96 -26.83
C SER A 316 12.10 -31.22 -25.59
N LEU A 317 11.42 -30.09 -25.78
CA LEU A 317 10.97 -29.22 -24.69
C LEU A 317 9.45 -29.13 -24.68
N THR A 318 8.83 -29.27 -23.51
CA THR A 318 7.42 -28.93 -23.34
C THR A 318 7.27 -27.41 -23.35
N ALA A 319 6.33 -26.89 -24.13
CA ALA A 319 5.95 -25.49 -24.15
C ALA A 319 4.43 -25.33 -24.21
N TYR A 320 3.96 -24.12 -23.95
CA TYR A 320 2.56 -23.74 -23.93
C TYR A 320 2.35 -22.49 -24.79
N ALA A 321 1.23 -22.43 -25.51
CA ALA A 321 0.82 -21.18 -26.15
C ALA A 321 0.63 -20.09 -25.09
N ASN A 322 1.27 -18.93 -25.27
CA ASN A 322 1.29 -17.88 -24.25
C ASN A 322 0.14 -16.86 -24.34
N LYS A 323 -0.75 -17.03 -25.32
CA LYS A 323 -1.94 -16.20 -25.54
C LYS A 323 -3.00 -16.98 -26.32
N ASP A 324 -4.24 -16.54 -26.20
CA ASP A 324 -5.32 -17.00 -27.09
C ASP A 324 -5.05 -16.55 -28.52
N GLY A 325 -5.26 -17.46 -29.48
CA GLY A 325 -5.02 -17.18 -30.89
C GLY A 325 -3.56 -17.29 -31.33
N ALA A 326 -2.68 -17.96 -30.55
CA ALA A 326 -1.27 -18.16 -30.91
C ALA A 326 -1.14 -18.86 -32.28
N LYS A 327 -0.40 -18.25 -33.21
CA LYS A 327 -0.42 -18.66 -34.63
C LYS A 327 0.44 -19.90 -34.88
N VAL A 328 -0.12 -20.84 -35.64
CA VAL A 328 0.56 -22.04 -36.12
C VAL A 328 0.77 -21.92 -37.62
N TYR A 329 2.00 -22.17 -38.08
CA TYR A 329 2.43 -22.01 -39.45
C TYR A 329 2.80 -23.36 -40.09
N ASN A 330 2.61 -23.48 -41.40
CA ASN A 330 3.17 -24.58 -42.19
C ASN A 330 4.63 -24.27 -42.60
N ALA A 331 5.29 -25.23 -43.28
CA ALA A 331 6.67 -25.08 -43.75
C ALA A 331 6.90 -23.90 -44.72
N SER A 332 5.86 -23.44 -45.42
CA SER A 332 5.92 -22.26 -46.30
C SER A 332 5.72 -20.93 -45.57
N GLY A 333 5.52 -20.94 -44.24
CA GLY A 333 5.29 -19.75 -43.43
C GLY A 333 3.84 -19.22 -43.47
N LYS A 334 2.88 -19.97 -44.00
CA LYS A 334 1.45 -19.61 -44.00
C LYS A 334 0.81 -20.06 -42.69
N VAL A 335 -0.01 -19.19 -42.09
CA VAL A 335 -0.83 -19.54 -40.92
C VAL A 335 -1.86 -20.59 -41.33
N ILE A 336 -1.88 -21.71 -40.62
CA ILE A 336 -2.79 -22.85 -40.86
C ILE A 336 -3.74 -23.12 -39.70
N ASN A 337 -3.42 -22.64 -38.49
CA ASN A 337 -4.27 -22.78 -37.32
C ASN A 337 -3.90 -21.73 -36.24
N THR A 338 -4.71 -21.66 -35.20
CA THR A 338 -4.41 -20.93 -33.96
C THR A 338 -4.61 -21.83 -32.74
N LEU A 339 -3.90 -21.57 -31.65
CA LEU A 339 -4.03 -22.29 -30.38
C LEU A 339 -4.59 -21.38 -29.29
N ASP A 340 -5.37 -21.95 -28.40
CA ASP A 340 -5.82 -21.30 -27.15
C ASP A 340 -4.64 -21.19 -26.17
N ILE A 341 -4.69 -20.21 -25.28
CA ILE A 341 -3.68 -20.02 -24.24
C ILE A 341 -3.51 -21.30 -23.41
N ASN A 342 -2.30 -21.55 -22.95
CA ASN A 342 -1.93 -22.77 -22.22
C ASN A 342 -2.08 -24.08 -23.00
N THR A 343 -2.38 -24.04 -24.30
CA THR A 343 -2.34 -25.23 -25.13
C THR A 343 -0.92 -25.78 -25.16
N ARG A 344 -0.76 -27.00 -24.65
CA ARG A 344 0.52 -27.71 -24.62
C ARG A 344 0.97 -28.13 -26.02
N VAL A 345 2.24 -27.93 -26.32
CA VAL A 345 2.98 -28.40 -27.51
C VAL A 345 4.36 -28.92 -27.12
N THR A 346 4.99 -29.71 -27.99
CA THR A 346 6.39 -30.15 -27.84
C THR A 346 7.25 -29.42 -28.86
N VAL A 347 8.22 -28.63 -28.42
CA VAL A 347 9.23 -28.02 -29.30
C VAL A 347 10.27 -29.08 -29.63
N THR A 348 10.44 -29.39 -30.92
CA THR A 348 11.34 -30.45 -31.43
C THR A 348 12.59 -29.92 -32.15
N ALA A 349 12.62 -28.62 -32.45
CA ALA A 349 13.78 -27.89 -32.96
C ALA A 349 13.55 -26.39 -32.80
N ILE A 350 14.62 -25.63 -32.60
CA ILE A 350 14.59 -24.17 -32.55
C ILE A 350 15.59 -23.63 -33.56
N LYS A 351 15.12 -22.75 -34.44
CA LYS A 351 15.96 -21.99 -35.37
C LYS A 351 15.56 -20.53 -35.31
N ASP A 352 16.46 -19.69 -34.81
CA ASP A 352 16.21 -18.27 -34.57
C ASP A 352 14.92 -18.05 -33.73
N ASP A 353 13.94 -17.36 -34.30
CA ASP A 353 12.63 -17.05 -33.70
C ASP A 353 11.52 -18.05 -34.07
N VAL A 354 11.85 -19.15 -34.73
CA VAL A 354 10.87 -20.17 -35.16
C VAL A 354 11.17 -21.49 -34.48
N CYS A 355 10.16 -22.00 -33.79
CA CYS A 355 10.16 -23.32 -33.18
C CYS A 355 9.41 -24.30 -34.09
N ARG A 356 10.03 -25.44 -34.39
CA ARG A 356 9.30 -26.61 -34.90
C ARG A 356 8.59 -27.23 -33.71
N VAL A 357 7.27 -27.36 -33.79
CA VAL A 357 6.42 -27.88 -32.73
C VAL A 357 5.69 -29.13 -33.18
N GLU A 358 5.45 -30.03 -32.25
CA GLU A 358 4.65 -31.23 -32.42
C GLU A 358 3.49 -31.25 -31.43
N LYS A 359 2.31 -31.59 -31.94
CA LYS A 359 1.09 -31.81 -31.15
C LYS A 359 0.28 -32.91 -31.83
N ASP A 360 -0.14 -33.92 -31.07
CA ASP A 360 -0.95 -35.05 -31.55
C ASP A 360 -0.35 -35.75 -32.79
N GLY A 361 0.98 -35.92 -32.81
CA GLY A 361 1.72 -36.56 -33.90
C GLY A 361 1.83 -35.72 -35.18
N LYS A 362 1.38 -34.45 -35.16
CA LYS A 362 1.49 -33.52 -36.29
C LYS A 362 2.56 -32.47 -36.02
N THR A 363 3.41 -32.24 -37.02
CA THR A 363 4.48 -31.25 -36.96
C THR A 363 4.08 -29.95 -37.65
N ALA A 364 4.33 -28.83 -36.99
CA ALA A 364 4.11 -27.48 -37.52
C ALA A 364 5.18 -26.52 -36.99
N TYR A 365 5.01 -25.22 -37.25
CA TYR A 365 5.93 -24.18 -36.81
C TYR A 365 5.19 -23.12 -36.01
N MET A 366 5.82 -22.59 -34.97
CA MET A 366 5.32 -21.47 -34.17
C MET A 366 6.43 -20.45 -33.94
N LYS A 367 6.08 -19.19 -33.72
CA LYS A 367 7.07 -18.20 -33.28
C LYS A 367 7.45 -18.45 -31.83
N LYS A 368 8.74 -18.33 -31.50
CA LYS A 368 9.24 -18.47 -30.12
C LYS A 368 8.53 -17.52 -29.17
N ALA A 369 8.20 -16.31 -29.63
CA ALA A 369 7.46 -15.31 -28.87
C ALA A 369 5.99 -15.65 -28.60
N ASP A 370 5.42 -16.67 -29.25
CA ASP A 370 4.05 -17.16 -29.00
C ASP A 370 4.04 -18.39 -28.06
N LEU A 371 5.22 -18.79 -27.54
CA LEU A 371 5.43 -19.95 -26.69
C LEU A 371 5.99 -19.54 -25.32
N SER A 372 5.63 -20.30 -24.29
CA SER A 372 6.14 -20.20 -22.92
C SER A 372 6.57 -21.58 -22.41
N SER A 373 7.61 -21.64 -21.58
CA SER A 373 8.02 -22.89 -20.90
C SER A 373 7.07 -23.28 -19.76
N GLU A 374 6.25 -22.35 -19.29
CA GLU A 374 5.27 -22.53 -18.23
C GLU A 374 3.88 -22.11 -18.71
N LYS A 375 2.83 -22.63 -18.06
CA LYS A 375 1.48 -22.13 -18.30
C LYS A 375 1.40 -20.67 -17.86
N VAL A 376 0.82 -19.83 -18.69
CA VAL A 376 0.44 -18.46 -18.34
C VAL A 376 -0.75 -18.54 -17.40
N GLU A 377 -0.74 -17.82 -16.28
CA GLU A 377 -1.91 -17.78 -15.40
C GLU A 377 -3.12 -17.18 -16.15
N VAL A 378 -4.21 -17.94 -16.24
CA VAL A 378 -5.48 -17.52 -16.83
C VAL A 378 -6.47 -17.40 -15.69
N ASP A 379 -7.17 -16.27 -15.63
CA ASP A 379 -8.18 -16.01 -14.60
C ASP A 379 -9.49 -16.71 -14.97
N ASP A 380 -9.71 -17.92 -14.43
CA ASP A 380 -10.86 -18.80 -14.68
C ASP A 380 -12.22 -18.23 -14.17
N SER A 381 -12.26 -16.98 -13.70
CA SER A 381 -13.42 -16.37 -13.03
C SER A 381 -14.45 -15.72 -13.97
N VAL A 382 -14.26 -15.78 -15.30
CA VAL A 382 -15.16 -15.10 -16.26
C VAL A 382 -16.42 -15.93 -16.58
N VAL A 383 -17.56 -15.47 -16.07
CA VAL A 383 -18.91 -15.99 -16.33
C VAL A 383 -19.53 -15.24 -17.52
N LYS A 384 -19.82 -15.94 -18.62
CA LYS A 384 -20.65 -15.41 -19.72
C LYS A 384 -22.12 -15.59 -19.38
N ILE A 385 -22.94 -14.56 -19.63
CA ILE A 385 -24.36 -14.57 -19.33
C ILE A 385 -25.19 -14.17 -20.55
N GLU A 386 -26.50 -14.43 -20.52
CA GLU A 386 -27.42 -13.77 -21.42
C GLU A 386 -27.40 -12.27 -21.18
N ALA A 387 -27.55 -11.47 -22.25
CA ALA A 387 -27.47 -10.03 -22.19
C ALA A 387 -28.52 -9.46 -21.24
N THR A 388 -28.08 -8.80 -20.17
CA THR A 388 -28.96 -8.22 -19.14
C THR A 388 -28.78 -6.70 -19.07
N VAL A 389 -29.84 -5.97 -18.72
CA VAL A 389 -29.77 -4.52 -18.53
C VAL A 389 -29.21 -4.22 -17.14
N GLY A 390 -28.22 -3.33 -17.08
CA GLY A 390 -27.66 -2.76 -15.87
C GLY A 390 -27.63 -1.24 -15.93
N TYR A 391 -27.38 -0.62 -14.79
CA TYR A 391 -27.30 0.83 -14.63
C TYR A 391 -25.99 1.21 -13.97
N VAL A 392 -25.39 2.31 -14.42
CA VAL A 392 -24.16 2.83 -13.83
C VAL A 392 -24.45 3.36 -12.42
N LYS A 393 -23.82 2.76 -11.42
CA LYS A 393 -24.02 3.06 -9.99
C LYS A 393 -23.34 4.37 -9.56
N ASN A 394 -22.24 4.74 -10.22
CA ASN A 394 -21.35 5.81 -9.80
C ASN A 394 -21.10 6.80 -10.95
N ASP A 395 -21.27 8.09 -10.70
CA ASP A 395 -21.11 9.13 -11.72
C ASP A 395 -19.67 9.24 -12.24
N GLY A 396 -19.50 9.21 -13.56
CA GLY A 396 -18.20 9.21 -14.22
C GLY A 396 -17.52 7.83 -14.28
N ALA A 397 -18.29 6.73 -14.36
CA ALA A 397 -17.73 5.39 -14.41
C ALA A 397 -17.05 5.12 -15.76
N LYS A 398 -15.85 4.53 -15.73
CA LYS A 398 -15.01 4.35 -16.91
C LYS A 398 -15.30 3.00 -17.58
N VAL A 399 -15.38 3.01 -18.90
CA VAL A 399 -15.37 1.83 -19.77
C VAL A 399 -13.99 1.68 -20.36
N TYR A 400 -13.43 0.47 -20.31
CA TYR A 400 -12.09 0.12 -20.74
C TYR A 400 -12.12 -0.79 -21.98
N ASP A 401 -11.12 -0.68 -22.85
CA ASP A 401 -10.88 -1.70 -23.88
C ASP A 401 -10.06 -2.88 -23.33
N ALA A 402 -9.76 -3.87 -24.19
CA ALA A 402 -8.98 -5.05 -23.81
C ALA A 402 -7.52 -4.74 -23.43
N SER A 403 -6.99 -3.57 -23.79
CA SER A 403 -5.66 -3.12 -23.38
C SER A 403 -5.68 -2.40 -22.02
N GLY A 404 -6.86 -2.14 -21.46
CA GLY A 404 -7.06 -1.37 -20.24
C GLY A 404 -7.11 0.15 -20.46
N ALA A 405 -7.17 0.62 -21.72
CA ALA A 405 -7.33 2.03 -22.02
C ALA A 405 -8.79 2.47 -21.84
N VAL A 406 -9.01 3.69 -21.33
CA VAL A 406 -10.36 4.24 -21.12
C VAL A 406 -10.93 4.69 -22.47
N ILE A 407 -12.06 4.11 -22.86
CA ILE A 407 -12.74 4.39 -24.14
C ILE A 407 -14.06 5.15 -23.97
N ALA A 408 -14.64 5.16 -22.76
CA ALA A 408 -15.79 5.99 -22.43
C ALA A 408 -15.87 6.30 -20.93
N THR A 409 -16.60 7.36 -20.59
CA THR A 409 -16.94 7.72 -19.21
C THR A 409 -18.46 7.95 -19.15
N LEU A 410 -19.15 7.17 -18.31
CA LEU A 410 -20.61 7.11 -18.25
C LEU A 410 -21.13 7.78 -16.98
N LYS A 411 -22.25 8.50 -17.10
CA LYS A 411 -22.93 9.15 -15.97
C LYS A 411 -23.69 8.15 -15.12
N MET A 412 -23.95 8.49 -13.86
CA MET A 412 -24.80 7.68 -12.99
C MET A 412 -26.18 7.46 -13.63
N ASN A 413 -26.76 6.28 -13.41
CA ASN A 413 -28.01 5.80 -14.01
C ASN A 413 -28.02 5.69 -15.54
N THR A 414 -26.87 5.87 -16.21
CA THR A 414 -26.71 5.48 -17.61
C THR A 414 -26.97 3.99 -17.74
N GLU A 415 -27.80 3.61 -18.70
CA GLU A 415 -28.13 2.22 -18.98
C GLU A 415 -26.98 1.55 -19.77
N VAL A 416 -26.63 0.34 -19.38
CA VAL A 416 -25.61 -0.50 -20.03
C VAL A 416 -26.14 -1.92 -20.19
N THR A 417 -25.77 -2.60 -21.27
CA THR A 417 -26.06 -4.04 -21.42
C THR A 417 -24.86 -4.84 -20.94
N VAL A 418 -25.04 -5.75 -19.99
CA VAL A 418 -24.00 -6.64 -19.44
C VAL A 418 -24.08 -8.01 -20.12
N THR A 419 -22.96 -8.49 -20.66
CA THR A 419 -22.89 -9.76 -21.42
C THR A 419 -21.97 -10.81 -20.80
N ALA A 420 -21.05 -10.39 -19.93
CA ALA A 420 -20.17 -11.27 -19.17
C ALA A 420 -19.67 -10.54 -17.93
N TYR A 421 -19.24 -11.28 -16.91
CA TYR A 421 -18.57 -10.71 -15.75
C TYR A 421 -17.60 -11.69 -15.11
N ASN A 422 -16.63 -11.19 -14.36
CA ASN A 422 -15.93 -11.96 -13.35
C ASN A 422 -16.14 -11.32 -11.97
N ASP A 423 -15.22 -11.53 -11.02
CA ASP A 423 -15.31 -10.91 -9.70
C ASP A 423 -15.09 -9.40 -9.73
N ASP A 424 -14.31 -8.90 -10.69
CA ASP A 424 -13.85 -7.51 -10.74
C ASP A 424 -14.51 -6.66 -11.83
N LEU A 425 -14.74 -7.24 -13.01
CA LEU A 425 -15.15 -6.56 -14.23
C LEU A 425 -16.42 -7.17 -14.83
N CYS A 426 -17.18 -6.35 -15.54
CA CYS A 426 -18.29 -6.70 -16.41
C CYS A 426 -17.97 -6.26 -17.83
N GLN A 427 -18.21 -7.11 -18.82
CA GLN A 427 -18.29 -6.67 -20.21
C GLN A 427 -19.62 -5.94 -20.40
N VAL A 428 -19.55 -4.70 -20.87
CA VAL A 428 -20.69 -3.82 -21.05
C VAL A 428 -20.79 -3.30 -22.48
N LYS A 429 -22.01 -3.00 -22.89
CA LYS A 429 -22.33 -2.27 -24.12
C LYS A 429 -23.17 -1.04 -23.79
N ASN A 430 -22.78 0.11 -24.31
CA ASN A 430 -23.57 1.35 -24.28
C ASN A 430 -23.61 1.94 -25.69
N GLY A 431 -24.73 1.76 -26.40
CA GLY A 431 -24.81 2.07 -27.83
C GLY A 431 -23.82 1.25 -28.66
N SER A 432 -22.95 1.93 -29.42
CA SER A 432 -21.89 1.30 -30.23
C SER A 432 -20.62 0.97 -29.45
N VAL A 433 -20.47 1.47 -28.21
CA VAL A 433 -19.30 1.23 -27.37
C VAL A 433 -19.42 -0.11 -26.67
N VAL A 434 -18.47 -1.01 -26.90
CA VAL A 434 -18.33 -2.30 -26.20
C VAL A 434 -16.99 -2.30 -25.47
N GLY A 435 -17.01 -2.61 -24.18
CA GLY A 435 -15.80 -2.64 -23.37
C GLY A 435 -16.05 -3.27 -22.00
N TYR A 436 -15.17 -2.98 -21.05
CA TYR A 436 -15.20 -3.54 -19.71
C TYR A 436 -15.42 -2.44 -18.68
N MET A 437 -16.28 -2.66 -17.69
CA MET A 437 -16.49 -1.78 -16.55
C MET A 437 -16.22 -2.54 -15.26
N LYS A 438 -15.92 -1.85 -14.15
CA LYS A 438 -15.91 -2.52 -12.85
C LYS A 438 -17.30 -3.03 -12.50
N LYS A 439 -17.39 -4.28 -12.04
CA LYS A 439 -18.65 -4.88 -11.61
C LYS A 439 -19.31 -4.09 -10.49
N SER A 440 -18.51 -3.50 -9.59
CA SER A 440 -18.97 -2.62 -8.52
C SER A 440 -19.56 -1.28 -8.99
N ASP A 441 -19.33 -0.90 -10.25
CA ASP A 441 -19.88 0.30 -10.87
C ASP A 441 -21.19 0.04 -11.64
N VAL A 442 -21.67 -1.20 -11.70
CA VAL A 442 -22.91 -1.59 -12.39
C VAL A 442 -23.91 -2.16 -11.37
N SER A 443 -25.16 -1.70 -11.42
CA SER A 443 -26.27 -2.20 -10.60
C SER A 443 -27.40 -2.74 -11.47
N ALA A 444 -28.15 -3.72 -10.96
CA ALA A 444 -29.31 -4.28 -11.67
C ALA A 444 -30.50 -3.30 -11.78
N SER A 445 -30.53 -2.26 -10.94
CA SER A 445 -31.58 -1.24 -10.92
C SER A 445 -30.97 0.16 -10.91
N LYS A 446 -31.73 1.15 -11.39
CA LYS A 446 -31.38 2.56 -11.24
C LYS A 446 -31.17 2.89 -9.77
N VAL A 447 -30.18 3.74 -9.50
CA VAL A 447 -30.00 4.36 -8.20
C VAL A 447 -31.13 5.38 -8.02
N GLU A 448 -32.10 5.06 -7.16
CA GLU A 448 -33.22 5.91 -6.80
C GLU A 448 -32.71 7.23 -6.19
N THR A 449 -32.82 8.32 -6.96
CA THR A 449 -32.31 9.67 -6.60
C THR A 449 -33.34 10.45 -5.78
N GLY A 450 -33.84 9.83 -4.71
CA GLY A 450 -34.84 10.40 -3.81
C GLY A 450 -34.40 10.60 -2.36
N ASN A 451 -33.12 10.36 -2.02
CA ASN A 451 -32.66 10.55 -0.64
C ASN A 451 -31.33 11.32 -0.60
N SER A 452 -31.39 12.56 -0.12
CA SER A 452 -30.29 13.50 0.14
C SER A 452 -29.29 13.03 1.22
N ASN A 453 -29.16 11.72 1.45
CA ASN A 453 -28.43 11.12 2.56
C ASN A 453 -27.19 10.31 2.15
N TYR A 454 -26.92 10.15 0.84
CA TYR A 454 -25.67 9.53 0.39
C TYR A 454 -24.53 10.56 0.36
N CYS A 455 -23.57 10.39 1.26
CA CYS A 455 -22.34 11.17 1.33
C CYS A 455 -21.19 10.26 1.77
N LEU A 456 -19.97 10.56 1.33
CA LEU A 456 -18.75 9.97 1.90
C LEU A 456 -18.16 10.95 2.91
N LYS A 457 -17.91 10.46 4.12
CA LYS A 457 -17.46 11.28 5.26
C LYS A 457 -16.43 10.54 6.10
N TYR A 458 -15.87 11.28 7.04
CA TYR A 458 -14.87 10.74 7.97
C TYR A 458 -15.36 9.46 8.64
N GLY A 459 -14.56 8.40 8.52
CA GLY A 459 -14.86 7.07 9.06
C GLY A 459 -15.33 6.06 8.01
N ASP A 460 -15.82 6.51 6.86
CA ASP A 460 -16.29 5.63 5.79
C ASP A 460 -15.13 4.85 5.16
N SER A 461 -15.42 3.69 4.60
CA SER A 461 -14.42 2.90 3.87
C SER A 461 -15.05 2.07 2.75
N GLY A 462 -14.25 1.69 1.76
CA GLY A 462 -14.67 0.87 0.62
C GLY A 462 -14.28 1.45 -0.74
N GLU A 463 -14.74 0.81 -1.81
CA GLU A 463 -14.40 1.17 -3.19
C GLU A 463 -14.84 2.59 -3.58
N ALA A 464 -15.96 3.09 -3.05
CA ALA A 464 -16.40 4.47 -3.28
C ALA A 464 -15.38 5.50 -2.75
N VAL A 465 -14.78 5.22 -1.60
CA VAL A 465 -13.73 6.06 -1.02
C VAL A 465 -12.44 5.96 -1.82
N LYS A 466 -12.06 4.76 -2.29
CA LYS A 466 -10.89 4.60 -3.18
C LYS A 466 -11.07 5.44 -4.45
N ARG A 467 -12.24 5.38 -5.06
CA ARG A 467 -12.56 6.14 -6.27
C ARG A 467 -12.46 7.66 -6.04
N LEU A 468 -13.03 8.15 -4.94
CA LEU A 468 -12.90 9.54 -4.53
C LEU A 468 -11.43 9.94 -4.30
N GLN A 469 -10.66 9.12 -3.58
CA GLN A 469 -9.22 9.36 -3.33
C GLN A 469 -8.42 9.37 -4.64
N SER A 470 -8.68 8.43 -5.55
CA SER A 470 -8.04 8.37 -6.87
C SER A 470 -8.33 9.63 -7.68
N ARG A 471 -9.58 10.09 -7.72
CA ARG A 471 -9.94 11.30 -8.46
C ARG A 471 -9.31 12.55 -7.86
N LEU A 472 -9.34 12.70 -6.54
CA LEU A 472 -8.66 13.80 -5.86
C LEU A 472 -7.14 13.77 -6.07
N LYS A 473 -6.55 12.57 -6.19
CA LYS A 473 -5.12 12.40 -6.48
C LYS A 473 -4.78 12.77 -7.92
N GLU A 474 -5.60 12.34 -8.88
CA GLU A 474 -5.50 12.73 -10.29
C GLU A 474 -5.59 14.25 -10.47
N LEU A 475 -6.48 14.88 -9.71
CA LEU A 475 -6.63 16.33 -9.69
C LEU A 475 -5.59 17.04 -8.82
N GLY A 476 -4.70 16.32 -8.11
CA GLY A 476 -3.61 16.90 -7.30
C GLY A 476 -3.98 17.40 -5.90
N TYR A 477 -5.21 17.17 -5.43
CA TYR A 477 -5.67 17.56 -4.08
C TYR A 477 -5.33 16.53 -2.99
N PHE A 478 -5.12 15.26 -3.36
CA PHE A 478 -4.83 14.16 -2.42
C PHE A 478 -3.44 13.57 -2.66
N THR A 479 -2.56 13.67 -1.66
CA THR A 479 -1.17 13.18 -1.72
C THR A 479 -0.95 11.82 -1.04
N GLY A 480 -1.98 11.29 -0.36
CA GLY A 480 -1.91 10.01 0.34
C GLY A 480 -2.06 8.79 -0.58
N ASP A 481 -1.97 7.60 0.03
CA ASP A 481 -2.26 6.34 -0.65
C ASP A 481 -3.77 6.14 -0.84
N VAL A 482 -4.16 5.54 -1.97
CA VAL A 482 -5.54 5.17 -2.26
C VAL A 482 -5.88 3.88 -1.50
N ALA A 483 -6.07 4.01 -0.19
CA ALA A 483 -6.28 2.90 0.72
C ALA A 483 -7.77 2.61 1.00
N GLY A 484 -8.69 3.44 0.50
CA GLY A 484 -10.13 3.19 0.59
C GLY A 484 -10.73 3.49 1.96
N ASN A 485 -10.06 4.30 2.77
CA ASN A 485 -10.48 4.73 4.09
C ASN A 485 -10.57 6.26 4.13
N TYR A 486 -11.76 6.78 4.44
CA TYR A 486 -12.05 8.21 4.44
C TYR A 486 -11.64 8.76 5.80
N LEU A 487 -10.35 9.00 5.97
CA LEU A 487 -9.78 9.57 7.18
C LEU A 487 -9.36 11.02 6.94
N THR A 488 -8.54 11.57 7.84
CA THR A 488 -8.16 12.99 7.84
C THR A 488 -7.63 13.47 6.49
N LEU A 489 -6.72 12.72 5.85
CA LEU A 489 -6.12 13.15 4.58
C LEU A 489 -7.15 13.26 3.45
N THR A 490 -8.11 12.34 3.41
CA THR A 490 -9.17 12.33 2.41
C THR A 490 -10.16 13.46 2.65
N GLN A 491 -10.56 13.66 3.91
CA GLN A 491 -11.40 14.78 4.30
C GLN A 491 -10.77 16.13 3.94
N SER A 492 -9.46 16.31 4.19
CA SER A 492 -8.73 17.53 3.82
C SER A 492 -8.66 17.75 2.31
N ALA A 493 -8.41 16.70 1.53
CA ALA A 493 -8.40 16.79 0.07
C ALA A 493 -9.78 17.15 -0.50
N VAL A 494 -10.85 16.58 0.06
CA VAL A 494 -12.23 16.94 -0.30
C VAL A 494 -12.51 18.39 0.03
N ALA A 495 -12.15 18.87 1.23
CA ALA A 495 -12.33 20.27 1.59
C ALA A 495 -11.55 21.23 0.66
N ALA A 496 -10.31 20.89 0.30
CA ALA A 496 -9.51 21.68 -0.63
C ALA A 496 -10.14 21.74 -2.04
N PHE A 497 -10.69 20.62 -2.51
CA PHE A 497 -11.43 20.57 -3.77
C PHE A 497 -12.73 21.39 -3.71
N GLN A 498 -13.50 21.29 -2.62
CA GLN A 498 -14.73 22.06 -2.38
C GLN A 498 -14.46 23.58 -2.47
N VAL A 499 -13.33 24.05 -1.91
CA VAL A 499 -12.89 25.45 -2.05
C VAL A 499 -12.67 25.81 -3.52
N ALA A 500 -11.99 24.95 -4.28
CA ALA A 500 -11.69 25.22 -5.69
C ALA A 500 -12.94 25.32 -6.58
N VAL A 501 -14.00 24.59 -6.23
CA VAL A 501 -15.29 24.62 -6.95
C VAL A 501 -16.33 25.54 -6.29
N LYS A 502 -15.94 26.33 -5.27
CA LYS A 502 -16.77 27.34 -4.60
C LYS A 502 -18.05 26.78 -3.96
N ILE A 503 -17.97 25.59 -3.36
CA ILE A 503 -19.03 25.00 -2.52
C ILE A 503 -18.58 24.89 -1.05
N ASP A 504 -19.48 24.53 -0.14
CA ASP A 504 -19.19 24.44 1.29
C ASP A 504 -18.04 23.46 1.59
N ALA A 505 -16.91 23.99 2.08
CA ALA A 505 -15.69 23.24 2.37
C ALA A 505 -15.73 22.48 3.71
N ASN A 506 -16.74 21.64 3.89
CA ASN A 506 -17.00 20.87 5.12
C ASN A 506 -16.26 19.52 5.17
N GLY A 507 -15.57 19.13 4.08
CA GLY A 507 -14.84 17.88 3.97
C GLY A 507 -15.74 16.64 3.90
N ILE A 508 -17.04 16.80 3.70
CA ILE A 508 -18.01 15.73 3.44
C ILE A 508 -18.28 15.72 1.94
N ALA A 509 -17.98 14.60 1.28
CA ALA A 509 -18.30 14.43 -0.12
C ALA A 509 -19.76 14.02 -0.30
N ASP A 510 -20.63 15.02 -0.14
CA ASP A 510 -22.06 14.92 -0.45
C ASP A 510 -22.31 14.90 -1.96
N TYR A 511 -23.58 14.82 -2.35
CA TYR A 511 -23.99 14.80 -3.75
C TYR A 511 -23.37 15.95 -4.57
N LYS A 512 -23.44 17.18 -4.07
CA LYS A 512 -22.89 18.36 -4.77
C LYS A 512 -21.38 18.23 -4.99
N THR A 513 -20.67 17.78 -3.95
CA THR A 513 -19.23 17.59 -3.99
C THR A 513 -18.83 16.47 -4.94
N LEU A 514 -19.53 15.34 -4.91
CA LEU A 514 -19.25 14.19 -5.77
C LEU A 514 -19.52 14.53 -7.25
N THR A 515 -20.63 15.20 -7.54
CA THR A 515 -20.95 15.67 -8.90
C THR A 515 -19.85 16.61 -9.43
N ALA A 516 -19.42 17.58 -8.62
CA ALA A 516 -18.33 18.48 -9.03
C ALA A 516 -17.01 17.72 -9.23
N LEU A 517 -16.67 16.79 -8.33
CA LEU A 517 -15.41 16.04 -8.32
C LEU A 517 -15.25 15.13 -9.54
N PHE A 518 -16.34 14.49 -9.97
CA PHE A 518 -16.34 13.55 -11.10
C PHE A 518 -16.74 14.18 -12.42
N SER A 519 -17.04 15.48 -12.46
CA SER A 519 -17.22 16.21 -13.72
C SER A 519 -15.92 16.30 -14.53
N ASP A 520 -16.06 16.39 -15.86
CA ASP A 520 -14.92 16.60 -16.77
C ASP A 520 -14.24 17.95 -16.55
N ASP A 521 -15.01 18.96 -16.11
CA ASP A 521 -14.55 20.33 -15.81
C ASP A 521 -13.94 20.48 -14.40
N ALA A 522 -13.75 19.38 -13.67
CA ALA A 522 -13.20 19.43 -12.32
C ALA A 522 -11.80 20.10 -12.30
N PRO A 523 -11.62 21.22 -11.56
CA PRO A 523 -10.40 22.01 -11.66
C PRO A 523 -9.22 21.25 -11.07
N LYS A 524 -8.15 21.02 -11.84
CA LYS A 524 -6.88 20.51 -11.31
C LYS A 524 -6.31 21.48 -10.28
N TYR A 525 -5.69 20.92 -9.25
CA TYR A 525 -4.97 21.66 -8.21
C TYR A 525 -3.84 22.44 -8.86
N LYS A 526 -3.99 23.76 -8.90
CA LYS A 526 -2.92 24.69 -9.27
C LYS A 526 -2.35 25.25 -7.97
N PRO A 527 -1.07 24.97 -7.64
CA PRO A 527 -0.36 25.80 -6.68
C PRO A 527 -0.33 27.21 -7.27
N SER A 528 -1.02 28.15 -6.65
CA SER A 528 -1.05 29.53 -7.14
C SER A 528 0.33 30.17 -6.96
N GLU A 529 1.08 30.32 -8.05
CA GLU A 529 2.22 31.24 -8.12
C GLU A 529 1.72 32.65 -8.46
N SER A 530 2.03 33.60 -7.59
CA SER A 530 1.77 35.06 -7.67
C SER A 530 0.29 35.49 -7.61
N GLY A 531 -0.18 36.29 -6.65
CA GLY A 531 0.53 37.04 -5.61
C GLY A 531 -0.41 37.54 -4.52
N THR A 532 0.21 37.86 -3.39
CA THR A 532 -0.37 38.41 -2.16
C THR A 532 -1.13 37.39 -1.30
N SER A 533 -0.34 36.60 -0.55
CA SER A 533 -0.78 35.84 0.62
C SER A 533 -1.48 36.77 1.62
N SER A 534 -2.79 36.89 1.46
CA SER A 534 -3.73 37.39 2.45
C SER A 534 -4.87 36.39 2.59
N THR A 535 -4.54 35.11 2.78
CA THR A 535 -5.48 34.15 3.39
C THR A 535 -5.40 34.37 4.90
N PRO A 536 -6.53 34.57 5.60
CA PRO A 536 -6.54 35.31 6.86
C PRO A 536 -5.63 34.62 7.87
N THR A 537 -4.65 35.39 8.38
CA THR A 537 -4.00 35.07 9.65
C THR A 537 -5.10 34.71 10.64
N ALA A 538 -4.93 33.62 11.40
CA ALA A 538 -5.91 33.24 12.40
C ALA A 538 -6.23 34.48 13.25
N THR A 539 -7.52 34.81 13.39
CA THR A 539 -7.90 36.01 14.13
C THR A 539 -7.44 35.85 15.58
N PRO A 540 -6.61 36.76 16.11
CA PRO A 540 -6.17 36.71 17.49
C PRO A 540 -7.37 36.69 18.44
N ALA A 541 -7.22 35.92 19.51
CA ALA A 541 -8.19 35.88 20.59
C ALA A 541 -8.34 37.27 21.22
N LYS A 542 -9.57 37.64 21.59
CA LYS A 542 -9.89 38.86 22.34
C LYS A 542 -10.43 38.55 23.73
N GLY A 543 -10.35 39.50 24.64
CA GLY A 543 -10.86 39.40 26.00
C GLY A 543 -9.93 38.59 26.90
N THR A 544 -10.50 37.87 27.86
CA THR A 544 -9.79 37.06 28.85
C THR A 544 -9.90 35.57 28.54
N ALA A 545 -9.17 34.75 29.30
CA ALA A 545 -9.19 33.30 29.15
C ALA A 545 -9.58 32.59 30.44
N LYS A 546 -10.22 31.42 30.30
CA LYS A 546 -10.63 30.58 31.43
C LYS A 546 -9.51 29.64 31.85
N GLU A 547 -9.32 29.47 33.16
CA GLU A 547 -8.44 28.44 33.68
C GLU A 547 -9.08 27.06 33.54
N MET A 548 -8.30 26.08 33.11
CA MET A 548 -8.74 24.69 33.02
C MET A 548 -7.66 23.76 33.53
N ASP A 549 -8.01 22.91 34.50
CA ASP A 549 -7.14 21.86 35.00
C ASP A 549 -7.10 20.67 34.03
N TRP A 550 -5.92 20.18 33.68
CA TRP A 550 -5.76 19.11 32.69
C TRP A 550 -6.46 17.80 33.09
N TRP A 551 -6.53 17.48 34.37
CA TRP A 551 -6.97 16.17 34.87
C TRP A 551 -8.42 16.17 35.34
N THR A 552 -8.83 17.25 35.99
CA THR A 552 -10.09 17.36 36.73
C THR A 552 -11.14 18.17 35.99
N SER A 553 -10.75 18.98 35.00
CA SER A 553 -11.70 19.72 34.16
C SER A 553 -12.10 18.94 32.89
N GLY A 554 -13.04 19.49 32.13
CA GLY A 554 -13.47 18.95 30.83
C GLY A 554 -12.51 19.22 29.66
N ILE A 555 -11.34 19.86 29.87
CA ILE A 555 -10.50 20.37 28.77
C ILE A 555 -10.00 19.29 27.82
N GLN A 556 -9.76 18.06 28.30
CA GLN A 556 -9.34 16.97 27.41
C GLN A 556 -10.44 16.51 26.45
N SER A 557 -11.71 16.68 26.84
CA SER A 557 -12.87 16.43 25.99
C SER A 557 -13.17 17.60 25.07
N ILE A 558 -12.98 18.83 25.55
CA ILE A 558 -13.17 20.07 24.77
C ILE A 558 -12.11 20.16 23.67
N PHE A 559 -10.84 19.98 24.02
CA PHE A 559 -9.73 19.91 23.08
C PHE A 559 -9.42 18.45 22.74
N ALA A 560 -10.39 17.67 22.26
CA ALA A 560 -10.19 16.25 21.96
C ALA A 560 -9.14 16.05 20.84
N ARG A 561 -8.50 14.86 20.79
CA ARG A 561 -7.59 14.53 19.68
C ARG A 561 -8.33 14.59 18.34
N GLY A 562 -7.71 15.24 17.36
CA GLY A 562 -8.32 15.56 16.06
C GLY A 562 -8.93 16.96 15.99
N THR A 563 -9.19 17.60 17.13
CA THR A 563 -9.77 18.95 17.21
C THR A 563 -8.73 20.00 16.84
N THR A 564 -9.19 21.04 16.13
CA THR A 564 -8.40 22.23 15.83
C THR A 564 -8.68 23.34 16.84
N ALA A 565 -7.68 24.17 17.09
CA ALA A 565 -7.79 25.35 17.92
C ALA A 565 -7.05 26.52 17.26
N VAL A 566 -7.48 27.74 17.56
CA VAL A 566 -6.65 28.93 17.33
C VAL A 566 -5.82 29.15 18.56
N VAL A 567 -4.50 29.30 18.39
CA VAL A 567 -3.59 29.66 19.48
C VAL A 567 -3.14 31.09 19.26
N THR A 568 -3.26 31.90 20.31
CA THR A 568 -2.78 33.30 20.32
C THR A 568 -1.67 33.43 21.36
N ASP A 569 -0.49 33.88 20.93
CA ASP A 569 0.60 34.18 21.85
C ASP A 569 0.32 35.49 22.59
N VAL A 570 0.22 35.43 23.92
CA VAL A 570 -0.19 36.57 24.74
C VAL A 570 0.82 37.72 24.65
N ALA A 571 2.11 37.41 24.47
CA ALA A 571 3.15 38.44 24.46
C ALA A 571 3.26 39.20 23.12
N THR A 572 2.94 38.55 22.00
CA THR A 572 3.07 39.16 20.66
C THR A 572 1.73 39.48 20.01
N GLY A 573 0.63 38.93 20.50
CA GLY A 573 -0.70 39.04 19.88
C GLY A 573 -0.83 38.26 18.56
N LEU A 574 0.23 37.56 18.12
CA LEU A 574 0.18 36.76 16.91
C LEU A 574 -0.59 35.46 17.15
N ALA A 575 -1.35 35.04 16.14
CA ALA A 575 -2.19 33.86 16.23
C ALA A 575 -2.06 32.95 15.00
N TRP A 576 -2.23 31.66 15.25
CA TRP A 576 -2.16 30.59 14.25
C TRP A 576 -3.06 29.44 14.64
N ARG A 577 -3.28 28.49 13.73
CA ARG A 577 -4.11 27.32 13.96
C ARG A 577 -3.27 26.10 14.27
N GLU A 578 -3.73 25.32 15.23
CA GLU A 578 -3.13 24.08 15.70
C GLU A 578 -4.15 22.94 15.61
N LYS A 579 -3.68 21.71 15.41
CA LYS A 579 -4.48 20.48 15.59
C LYS A 579 -3.91 19.66 16.73
N ARG A 580 -4.75 19.23 17.68
CA ARG A 580 -4.33 18.24 18.67
C ARG A 580 -4.18 16.88 18.01
N THR A 581 -2.97 16.35 17.97
CA THR A 581 -2.67 15.07 17.34
C THR A 581 -2.47 13.95 18.36
N GLY A 582 -2.17 14.28 19.61
CA GLY A 582 -1.88 13.29 20.63
C GLY A 582 -1.94 13.81 22.06
N GLY A 583 -1.05 13.29 22.90
CA GLY A 583 -0.85 13.75 24.27
C GLY A 583 -1.77 13.10 25.31
N THR A 584 -1.16 12.61 26.39
CA THR A 584 -1.82 12.05 27.59
C THR A 584 -1.61 12.96 28.81
N ASN A 585 -0.38 13.43 29.02
CA ASN A 585 0.00 14.29 30.14
C ASN A 585 -0.23 15.79 29.87
N HIS A 586 -0.34 16.15 28.59
CA HIS A 586 -0.60 17.47 28.02
C HIS A 586 -1.10 17.26 26.58
N ALA A 587 -1.34 18.32 25.82
CA ALA A 587 -1.74 18.21 24.42
C ALA A 587 -0.51 18.21 23.49
N ASP A 588 -0.34 17.13 22.72
CA ASP A 588 0.59 17.12 21.58
C ASP A 588 -0.14 17.72 20.38
N VAL A 589 0.41 18.79 19.82
CA VAL A 589 -0.23 19.60 18.77
C VAL A 589 0.73 19.86 17.61
N GLN A 590 0.16 20.11 16.44
CA GLN A 590 0.88 20.47 15.21
C GLN A 590 0.21 21.64 14.51
N PRO A 591 0.98 22.63 14.01
CA PRO A 591 0.43 23.72 13.22
C PRO A 591 -0.34 23.17 12.04
N LEU A 592 -1.49 23.75 11.72
CA LEU A 592 -2.37 23.18 10.71
C LEU A 592 -1.81 23.32 9.29
N THR A 593 -1.07 24.39 9.02
CA THR A 593 -0.52 24.72 7.71
C THR A 593 0.91 25.29 7.81
N ALA A 594 1.61 25.39 6.68
CA ALA A 594 2.93 26.01 6.63
C ALA A 594 2.93 27.50 7.03
N ALA A 595 1.82 28.22 6.79
CA ALA A 595 1.66 29.60 7.23
C ALA A 595 1.51 29.68 8.76
N ASP A 596 0.72 28.77 9.36
CA ASP A 596 0.58 28.66 10.81
C ASP A 596 1.94 28.35 11.47
N THR A 597 2.72 27.45 10.86
CA THR A 597 4.09 27.15 11.26
C THR A 597 5.01 28.37 11.20
N ALA A 598 4.91 29.19 10.15
CA ALA A 598 5.71 30.40 10.02
C ALA A 598 5.40 31.41 11.14
N VAL A 599 4.12 31.55 11.52
CA VAL A 599 3.72 32.40 12.65
C VAL A 599 4.24 31.83 13.98
N LEU A 600 4.08 30.52 14.24
CA LEU A 600 4.66 29.87 15.42
C LEU A 600 6.18 30.08 15.50
N LYS A 601 6.90 29.97 14.38
CA LYS A 601 8.34 30.23 14.35
C LYS A 601 8.66 31.71 14.61
N LYS A 602 7.82 32.63 14.13
CA LYS A 602 7.96 34.08 14.31
C LYS A 602 7.81 34.50 15.77
N VAL A 603 6.91 33.89 16.55
CA VAL A 603 6.78 34.21 18.00
C VAL A 603 8.02 33.83 18.81
N TYR A 604 8.90 33.00 18.25
CA TYR A 604 10.22 32.65 18.80
C TYR A 604 11.39 33.33 18.06
N GLY A 605 11.14 34.45 17.37
CA GLY A 605 12.19 35.21 16.69
C GLY A 605 12.79 34.48 15.48
N GLY A 606 12.04 33.57 14.86
CA GLY A 606 12.49 32.84 13.67
C GLY A 606 13.24 31.54 13.97
N THR A 607 13.38 31.14 15.24
CA THR A 607 14.04 29.89 15.65
C THR A 607 13.13 29.01 16.49
N TRP A 608 13.41 27.70 16.54
CA TRP A 608 12.68 26.78 17.41
C TRP A 608 13.20 26.85 18.84
N SER A 609 12.30 26.82 19.83
CA SER A 609 12.72 27.00 21.22
C SER A 609 11.82 26.26 22.22
N TRP A 610 12.47 25.75 23.26
CA TRP A 610 11.80 25.21 24.44
C TRP A 610 11.32 26.30 25.41
N ALA A 611 11.55 27.59 25.14
CA ALA A 611 11.09 28.66 26.04
C ALA A 611 9.56 28.63 26.20
N ARG A 612 9.08 28.76 27.45
CA ARG A 612 7.66 28.67 27.77
C ARG A 612 6.98 30.00 27.49
N ARG A 613 5.93 29.96 26.67
CA ARG A 613 5.16 31.16 26.32
C ARG A 613 3.73 31.06 26.87
N PRO A 614 3.16 32.17 27.39
CA PRO A 614 1.76 32.26 27.76
C PRO A 614 0.90 32.34 26.50
N VAL A 615 -0.13 31.50 26.38
CA VAL A 615 -1.01 31.47 25.19
C VAL A 615 -2.47 31.35 25.56
N PHE A 616 -3.34 31.87 24.69
CA PHE A 616 -4.76 31.54 24.67
C PHE A 616 -5.00 30.44 23.64
N VAL A 617 -5.71 29.40 24.04
CA VAL A 617 -6.18 28.34 23.15
C VAL A 617 -7.68 28.55 22.98
N THR A 618 -8.09 29.01 21.81
CA THR A 618 -9.49 29.32 21.49
C THR A 618 -10.12 28.12 20.78
N ILE A 619 -11.12 27.53 21.43
CA ILE A 619 -11.87 26.38 20.92
C ILE A 619 -13.34 26.72 21.00
N ASN A 620 -14.07 26.58 19.88
CA ASN A 620 -15.49 26.91 19.78
C ASN A 620 -15.82 28.32 20.32
N GLY A 621 -14.95 29.29 20.04
CA GLY A 621 -15.11 30.70 20.46
C GLY A 621 -14.79 30.99 21.93
N VAL A 622 -14.32 30.00 22.72
CA VAL A 622 -13.95 30.19 24.13
C VAL A 622 -12.44 30.14 24.28
N ASN A 623 -11.88 31.15 24.96
CA ASN A 623 -10.44 31.20 25.26
C ASN A 623 -10.13 30.43 26.54
N TYR A 624 -9.12 29.58 26.47
CA TYR A 624 -8.56 28.86 27.61
C TYR A 624 -7.09 29.23 27.81
N ALA A 625 -6.72 29.53 29.05
CA ALA A 625 -5.35 29.90 29.38
C ALA A 625 -4.46 28.66 29.37
N ALA A 626 -3.36 28.73 28.65
CA ALA A 626 -2.39 27.64 28.55
C ALA A 626 -0.96 28.18 28.45
N SER A 627 -0.01 27.26 28.43
CA SER A 627 1.39 27.53 28.11
C SER A 627 1.87 26.57 27.04
N MET A 628 2.71 27.05 26.13
CA MET A 628 3.33 26.20 25.12
C MET A 628 4.85 26.31 25.11
N ASN A 629 5.48 25.39 24.38
CA ASN A 629 6.80 25.59 23.79
C ASN A 629 6.69 25.54 22.26
N GLY A 630 7.72 25.95 21.51
CA GLY A 630 7.71 25.93 20.04
C GLY A 630 8.68 24.94 19.42
N MET A 631 9.33 24.08 20.20
CA MET A 631 10.32 23.15 19.68
C MET A 631 9.62 21.93 19.06
N PRO A 632 9.83 21.62 17.76
CA PRO A 632 9.37 20.37 17.18
C PRO A 632 10.07 19.18 17.85
N HIS A 633 9.31 18.16 18.24
CA HIS A 633 9.83 16.92 18.80
C HIS A 633 8.85 15.75 18.63
N GLY A 634 9.34 14.53 18.84
CA GLY A 634 8.55 13.31 18.66
C GLY A 634 8.08 13.13 17.21
N SER A 635 7.10 12.26 17.00
CA SER A 635 6.49 12.04 15.69
C SER A 635 5.37 13.05 15.41
N GLY A 636 5.26 13.43 14.14
CA GLY A 636 4.17 14.26 13.60
C GLY A 636 3.23 13.44 12.71
N SER A 637 2.04 13.97 12.45
CA SER A 637 1.01 13.36 11.60
C SER A 637 0.53 14.29 10.48
N ILE A 638 0.94 15.56 10.51
CA ILE A 638 0.77 16.54 9.45
C ILE A 638 2.16 16.77 8.84
N THR A 639 2.39 16.30 7.62
CA THR A 639 3.71 16.35 6.96
C THR A 639 3.88 17.53 6.01
N THR A 640 2.80 18.28 5.73
CA THR A 640 2.75 19.36 4.74
C THR A 640 2.84 20.77 5.35
N ASN A 641 2.98 20.87 6.67
CA ASN A 641 2.97 22.14 7.40
C ASN A 641 4.38 22.70 7.65
N ASN A 642 5.44 22.13 7.08
CA ASN A 642 6.83 22.53 7.35
C ASN A 642 7.23 22.47 8.85
N PHE A 643 6.55 21.66 9.67
CA PHE A 643 6.83 21.47 11.09
C PHE A 643 7.13 19.99 11.36
N ASN A 644 8.39 19.67 11.67
CA ASN A 644 8.84 18.28 11.79
C ASN A 644 8.64 17.73 13.21
N GLY A 645 7.46 17.15 13.47
CA GLY A 645 7.12 16.54 14.76
C GLY A 645 5.84 17.11 15.32
N HIS A 646 5.73 17.22 16.64
CA HIS A 646 4.71 17.98 17.35
C HIS A 646 5.35 18.92 18.37
N HIS A 647 4.57 19.81 18.96
CA HIS A 647 4.95 20.57 20.14
C HIS A 647 3.89 20.42 21.25
N CYS A 648 4.19 20.93 22.44
CA CYS A 648 3.34 20.74 23.60
C CYS A 648 2.55 22.00 23.95
N ILE A 649 1.26 21.83 24.21
CA ILE A 649 0.42 22.80 24.93
C ILE A 649 0.02 22.21 26.29
N HIS A 650 0.30 22.96 27.35
CA HIS A 650 0.08 22.62 28.75
C HIS A 650 -1.01 23.51 29.35
N PHE A 651 -1.97 22.89 30.00
CA PHE A 651 -2.98 23.53 30.84
C PHE A 651 -2.58 23.42 32.32
N THR A 652 -3.38 23.96 33.24
CA THR A 652 -3.10 23.88 34.69
C THR A 652 -2.92 22.42 35.10
N ASN A 653 -1.86 22.15 35.88
CA ASN A 653 -1.47 20.81 36.33
C ASN A 653 -1.15 19.76 35.23
N SER A 654 -1.04 20.16 33.95
CA SER A 654 -0.42 19.32 32.90
C SER A 654 1.00 18.91 33.30
N ARG A 655 1.41 17.71 32.87
CA ARG A 655 2.73 17.12 33.18
C ARG A 655 3.61 17.00 31.94
N THR A 656 4.92 17.05 32.10
CA THR A 656 5.90 16.89 31.01
C THR A 656 6.00 15.45 30.51
N HIS A 657 6.54 15.24 29.30
CA HIS A 657 6.78 13.90 28.71
C HIS A 657 7.82 13.09 29.51
N GLY A 658 9.05 13.61 29.63
CA GLY A 658 10.18 12.83 30.16
C GLY A 658 10.16 12.61 31.68
N SER A 659 9.65 13.57 32.46
CA SER A 659 9.66 13.47 33.92
C SER A 659 8.29 13.21 34.54
N ASN A 660 7.20 13.29 33.77
CA ASN A 660 5.83 13.15 34.28
C ASN A 660 5.56 14.04 35.51
N LYS A 661 6.17 15.22 35.56
CA LYS A 661 6.06 16.19 36.64
C LYS A 661 5.37 17.46 36.15
N ILE A 662 4.70 18.14 37.07
CA ILE A 662 4.20 19.51 36.83
C ILE A 662 5.42 20.41 36.71
N CYS A 663 5.51 21.16 35.61
CA CYS A 663 6.62 22.08 35.35
C CYS A 663 6.25 23.48 35.83
N SER A 664 7.03 24.02 36.79
CA SER A 664 6.80 25.35 37.36
C SER A 664 6.82 26.47 36.30
N LEU A 665 7.67 26.37 35.27
CA LEU A 665 7.73 27.35 34.19
C LEU A 665 6.46 27.37 33.34
N HIS A 666 5.86 26.20 33.06
CA HIS A 666 4.56 26.15 32.40
C HIS A 666 3.45 26.74 33.28
N GLN A 667 3.43 26.41 34.58
CA GLN A 667 2.44 26.97 35.51
C GLN A 667 2.57 28.49 35.63
N ALA A 668 3.79 29.03 35.65
CA ALA A 668 4.02 30.47 35.66
C ALA A 668 3.53 31.16 34.37
N ALA A 669 3.75 30.54 33.20
CA ALA A 669 3.23 31.04 31.94
C ALA A 669 1.68 30.95 31.85
N ILE A 670 1.06 29.91 32.39
CA ILE A 670 -0.40 29.81 32.47
C ILE A 670 -0.98 30.94 33.35
N LYS A 671 -0.37 31.22 34.50
CA LYS A 671 -0.75 32.37 35.35
C LYS A 671 -0.64 33.70 34.60
N LYS A 672 0.44 33.90 33.85
CA LYS A 672 0.60 35.09 32.99
C LYS A 672 -0.50 35.19 31.92
N ALA A 673 -0.92 34.07 31.32
CA ALA A 673 -2.05 34.05 30.41
C ALA A 673 -3.36 34.41 31.14
N LEU A 674 -3.63 33.84 32.31
CA LEU A 674 -4.84 34.15 33.08
C LEU A 674 -4.97 35.64 33.47
N SER A 675 -3.85 36.30 33.75
CA SER A 675 -3.82 37.72 34.07
C SER A 675 -3.89 38.64 32.85
N ALA A 676 -3.82 38.10 31.62
CA ALA A 676 -3.81 38.89 30.41
C ALA A 676 -5.22 39.15 29.87
N SER A 677 -5.36 40.28 29.18
CA SER A 677 -6.52 40.60 28.35
C SER A 677 -6.04 41.09 26.99
N LEU A 678 -6.57 40.51 25.91
CA LEU A 678 -6.22 40.84 24.53
C LEU A 678 -7.31 41.73 23.90
N GLY A 679 -6.91 42.75 23.14
CA GLY A 679 -7.80 43.78 22.57
C GLY A 679 -8.44 43.45 21.22
#